data_AF-A0A8T3RBD8-F1
#
_entry.id   AF-A0A8T3RBD8-F1
#
_cell.length_a   1.000
_cell.length_b   1.000
_cell.length_c   1.000
_cell.angle_alpha   90.00
_cell.angle_beta   90.00
_cell.angle_gamma   90.00
#
_symmetry.space_group_name_H-M   'P 1'
#
loop_
_entity.id
_entity.type
_entity.pdbx_description
1 polymer ?
#
loop_
_entity_poly.entity_id
_entity_poly.type
_entity_poly.pdbx_seq_one_letter_code
_entity_poly.pdbx_strand_id
1 'polypeptide(L)'
;MDARDHLRDVAGEPGSEPSSIAGSDAQASGTPDPRATFQPPRKKARRIAPNLWAGLVPNGLDQQKPNHYWEMVRTIWENRRHPFYALRILRKGVCDGCALGVAGFKDWTMDGVHLCTTRLNLLQVNTMDALDPRKLAVVDHLRELDGTALRKLGRLPYPMIRRRGDLGFRRIGWDEALDLAAERIRGAKAARGAQDPGADRFAFFLTARGITNETYYVAQKVARFLGTNNVDNAARICHAPSTGALKRGVGVAATTCDYRDVIESDLTVLFGADVANAQPVFMKYLYLAKKRGGKVAVVNPYREPGLERYWVPSNAESAVFGTKITDEFFPVHVGGDIAFLNGVLKVLIEENGVDDDFVTRHTDGWPELRAELAQQTLEDLARWSGSSVEDFRRFARMYAAARSAVLVWSMGITQHVCGTDNVAAIINLALARGNVGRPGAGLMPIRGHSGVQGGAEMGCYATVLPGGVPIEQESAEALTAQYGFRIGAERGLSAAEMVEASGRGELDVLWSVGGNFLDTLPEPAAVHAALERVPLRVHQDIIISSQMLVDPGDTVLLLPATTRYEQPGGGTETTTERRVAFSPEIPGPRIGEARSEWQVLLDLAARVDPVRAAVLCSFESAQEIREEIACVVPYYDGVQHLKQTGDAIQWGGARLCEGWVFPTPNGRANFVVVRPRERELPAGRFLLSTRRGKQFNSMVWRTHDPLTGADRDALFMAPSDAQGMGLGEGDTVLVRSASGEVRARIKLSTIRPGNLQMFFPEANPVIPSDRRDPVALVPDYNATVEVLPLGRGGSPLPEQPRTTQRRAAQPRAERREAVRPPSGSTAPTSGIVLAGGRSSRFGRDKLAEPLDGRPLLHHAIRALASVCTEVIVVAPAGGLAVALPADLPVPLRVVTDRTSFGGPLLGLAAGAERAREAWLLVVGGDMPGLEPAVLREMLRAVVAGSGDRYGAGQGAALELDGAAQRLPLVLHRGVAIAAAGDLASSGERSLGALLSALDVVIVPEDRWRRLDPGARTLHDIDVPADLASETLEADPSA
;
A
#
# COMPACT_ATOMS: atom_id res chain seq x y z
N MET A 1 -33.27 -29.20 -25.23
CA MET A 1 -34.60 -29.85 -25.24
C MET A 1 -34.92 -30.21 -23.81
N ASP A 2 -36.02 -29.67 -23.30
CA ASP A 2 -36.46 -29.67 -21.90
C ASP A 2 -36.53 -31.03 -21.23
N ALA A 3 -36.32 -31.03 -19.90
CA ALA A 3 -37.11 -31.83 -18.96
C ALA A 3 -36.94 -31.29 -17.52
N ARG A 4 -37.87 -30.41 -17.11
CA ARG A 4 -38.32 -30.28 -15.71
C ARG A 4 -39.37 -31.37 -15.47
N ASP A 5 -39.20 -32.14 -14.39
CA ASP A 5 -40.24 -32.65 -13.48
C ASP A 5 -39.82 -33.99 -12.87
N HIS A 6 -39.89 -34.04 -11.53
CA HIS A 6 -40.40 -35.12 -10.68
C HIS A 6 -39.67 -35.13 -9.34
N LEU A 7 -40.39 -34.78 -8.27
CA LEU A 7 -40.88 -35.77 -7.29
C LEU A 7 -41.69 -35.06 -6.19
N ARG A 8 -43.00 -35.35 -6.21
CA ARG A 8 -43.95 -35.22 -5.11
C ARG A 8 -44.28 -36.63 -4.59
N ASP A 9 -44.69 -36.65 -3.32
CA ASP A 9 -45.47 -37.65 -2.59
C ASP A 9 -44.77 -38.91 -2.06
N VAL A 10 -44.79 -39.11 -0.73
CA VAL A 10 -45.69 -40.06 -0.03
C VAL A 10 -45.95 -39.59 1.42
N ALA A 11 -47.22 -39.66 1.83
CA ALA A 11 -47.82 -39.15 3.07
C ALA A 11 -47.90 -40.18 4.23
N GLY A 12 -48.19 -39.69 5.45
CA GLY A 12 -48.69 -40.47 6.60
C GLY A 12 -49.08 -39.58 7.81
N GLU A 13 -50.38 -39.42 8.06
CA GLU A 13 -51.06 -38.76 9.22
C GLU A 13 -51.14 -39.66 10.49
N PRO A 14 -51.80 -39.31 11.65
CA PRO A 14 -52.41 -38.04 12.15
C PRO A 14 -52.06 -37.68 13.63
N GLY A 15 -52.49 -36.50 14.13
CA GLY A 15 -52.87 -36.37 15.55
C GLY A 15 -52.72 -35.02 16.28
N SER A 16 -53.87 -34.37 16.54
CA SER A 16 -54.24 -33.47 17.66
C SER A 16 -53.59 -32.09 17.85
N GLU A 17 -54.40 -31.07 17.52
CA GLU A 17 -54.47 -29.69 18.05
C GLU A 17 -54.59 -29.61 19.60
N PRO A 18 -54.26 -28.49 20.29
CA PRO A 18 -55.07 -27.25 20.14
C PRO A 18 -54.39 -25.87 20.33
N SER A 19 -55.14 -24.90 19.82
CA SER A 19 -55.33 -23.50 20.27
C SER A 19 -54.48 -22.40 19.65
N SER A 20 -55.06 -21.84 18.58
CA SER A 20 -54.85 -20.53 17.99
C SER A 20 -55.17 -19.38 18.95
N ILE A 21 -54.31 -18.35 18.97
CA ILE A 21 -54.73 -16.95 19.21
C ILE A 21 -54.26 -16.12 18.03
N ALA A 22 -55.23 -15.41 17.45
CA ALA A 22 -55.23 -14.74 16.17
C ALA A 22 -54.09 -13.72 15.97
N GLY A 23 -53.44 -13.81 14.81
CA GLY A 23 -52.65 -12.73 14.24
C GLY A 23 -53.57 -11.70 13.58
N SER A 24 -53.38 -10.43 13.93
CA SER A 24 -53.90 -9.30 13.17
C SER A 24 -52.88 -8.90 12.10
N ASP A 25 -53.31 -8.97 10.84
CA ASP A 25 -52.62 -8.43 9.69
C ASP A 25 -52.22 -6.95 9.89
N ALA A 26 -50.92 -6.68 9.83
CA ALA A 26 -50.39 -5.36 9.53
C ALA A 26 -49.47 -5.50 8.31
N GLN A 27 -50.03 -5.14 7.14
CA GLN A 27 -49.32 -5.00 5.88
C GLN A 27 -48.10 -4.08 6.04
N ALA A 28 -46.91 -4.65 6.08
CA ALA A 28 -45.67 -3.96 5.77
C ALA A 28 -45.37 -4.11 4.26
N SER A 29 -46.29 -3.63 3.42
CA SER A 29 -46.06 -3.51 1.97
C SER A 29 -45.75 -2.06 1.64
N GLY A 30 -44.48 -1.71 1.75
CA GLY A 30 -43.94 -0.43 1.31
C GLY A 30 -42.48 -0.63 0.97
N THR A 31 -42.19 -1.15 -0.22
CA THR A 31 -40.86 -1.03 -0.82
C THR A 31 -40.51 0.46 -0.87
N PRO A 32 -39.44 0.92 -0.20
CA PRO A 32 -39.04 2.31 -0.27
C PRO A 32 -38.64 2.63 -1.72
N ASP A 33 -39.13 3.75 -2.24
CA ASP A 33 -38.80 4.22 -3.59
C ASP A 33 -37.26 4.32 -3.72
N PRO A 34 -36.62 3.51 -4.59
CA PRO A 34 -35.17 3.56 -4.81
C PRO A 34 -34.73 4.89 -5.44
N ARG A 35 -35.66 5.75 -5.82
CA ARG A 35 -35.44 7.09 -6.38
C ARG A 35 -35.72 8.23 -5.40
N ALA A 36 -35.86 7.96 -4.10
CA ALA A 36 -36.19 8.95 -3.06
C ALA A 36 -35.60 10.33 -3.41
N THR A 37 -36.50 11.17 -3.94
CA THR A 37 -36.15 12.40 -4.63
C THR A 37 -35.59 13.40 -3.63
N PHE A 38 -34.64 14.23 -4.08
CA PHE A 38 -34.12 15.37 -3.34
C PHE A 38 -35.26 16.16 -2.70
N GLN A 39 -35.48 15.98 -1.39
CA GLN A 39 -36.36 16.86 -0.62
C GLN A 39 -35.50 18.03 -0.11
N PRO A 40 -35.84 19.29 -0.43
CA PRO A 40 -35.04 20.43 -0.01
C PRO A 40 -34.95 20.48 1.53
N PRO A 41 -33.81 20.92 2.08
CA PRO A 41 -33.56 20.81 3.51
C PRO A 41 -34.44 21.78 4.32
N ARG A 42 -34.79 21.39 5.57
CA ARG A 42 -35.84 22.04 6.41
C ARG A 42 -35.64 23.54 6.74
N LYS A 43 -34.43 24.07 6.57
CA LYS A 43 -34.09 25.51 6.68
C LYS A 43 -33.38 25.92 5.39
N LYS A 44 -33.64 27.12 4.84
CA LYS A 44 -32.85 27.58 3.68
C LYS A 44 -31.46 28.01 4.15
N ALA A 45 -30.41 27.51 3.49
CA ALA A 45 -29.04 27.95 3.75
C ALA A 45 -28.90 29.45 3.43
N ARG A 46 -28.11 30.18 4.23
CA ARG A 46 -27.84 31.61 3.96
C ARG A 46 -27.09 31.78 2.64
N ARG A 47 -27.58 32.68 1.78
CA ARG A 47 -26.97 32.94 0.46
C ARG A 47 -25.54 33.47 0.57
N ILE A 48 -25.27 34.36 1.53
CA ILE A 48 -23.94 34.87 1.89
C ILE A 48 -23.84 34.90 3.42
N ALA A 49 -22.68 34.56 3.99
CA ALA A 49 -22.48 34.49 5.45
C ALA A 49 -21.07 35.00 5.83
N PRO A 50 -20.86 36.33 5.89
CA PRO A 50 -19.55 36.92 6.14
C PRO A 50 -18.93 36.55 7.49
N ASN A 51 -19.77 36.24 8.48
CA ASN A 51 -19.33 35.78 9.79
C ASN A 51 -18.59 34.42 9.74
N LEU A 52 -18.70 33.68 8.64
CA LEU A 52 -17.99 32.40 8.43
C LEU A 52 -16.68 32.57 7.65
N TRP A 53 -16.36 33.76 7.14
CA TRP A 53 -15.18 33.96 6.29
C TRP A 53 -13.89 33.75 7.09
N ALA A 54 -12.95 33.02 6.49
CA ALA A 54 -11.62 32.81 7.05
C ALA A 54 -10.76 34.07 6.94
N GLY A 55 -10.90 34.81 5.84
CA GLY A 55 -10.22 36.09 5.62
C GLY A 55 -10.84 36.89 4.48
N LEU A 56 -10.48 38.17 4.38
CA LEU A 56 -10.92 39.07 3.31
C LEU A 56 -10.01 39.02 2.07
N VAL A 57 -8.81 38.44 2.20
CA VAL A 57 -7.88 38.28 1.08
C VAL A 57 -8.45 37.26 0.10
N PRO A 58 -8.70 37.63 -1.17
CA PRO A 58 -9.26 36.71 -2.15
C PRO A 58 -8.42 35.45 -2.29
N ASN A 59 -9.09 34.31 -2.23
CA ASN A 59 -8.50 32.98 -2.26
C ASN A 59 -7.45 32.75 -1.16
N GLY A 60 -7.32 33.60 -0.12
CA GLY A 60 -6.31 33.47 0.93
C GLY A 60 -4.87 33.43 0.38
N LEU A 61 -4.52 34.32 -0.56
CA LEU A 61 -3.20 34.35 -1.20
C LEU A 61 -2.01 34.53 -0.24
N ASP A 62 -2.27 35.08 0.94
CA ASP A 62 -1.33 35.30 2.05
C ASP A 62 -1.32 34.14 3.07
N GLN A 63 -2.11 33.09 2.84
CA GLN A 63 -2.33 32.00 3.80
C GLN A 63 -1.74 30.67 3.34
N GLN A 64 -1.24 29.89 4.30
CA GLN A 64 -0.87 28.48 4.10
C GLN A 64 -2.14 27.65 3.79
N LYS A 65 -2.28 27.16 2.56
CA LYS A 65 -3.46 26.41 2.11
C LYS A 65 -3.15 25.54 0.87
N PRO A 66 -4.00 24.55 0.55
CA PRO A 66 -3.87 23.80 -0.70
C PRO A 66 -4.12 24.68 -1.93
N ASN A 67 -3.26 24.57 -2.94
CA ASN A 67 -3.49 25.20 -4.24
C ASN A 67 -4.33 24.27 -5.14
N HIS A 68 -5.64 24.23 -4.88
CA HIS A 68 -6.56 23.33 -5.57
C HIS A 68 -6.57 23.50 -7.09
N TYR A 69 -6.49 24.72 -7.61
CA TYR A 69 -6.50 24.97 -9.06
C TYR A 69 -5.22 24.47 -9.73
N TRP A 70 -4.06 24.70 -9.12
CA TRP A 70 -2.82 24.16 -9.65
C TRP A 70 -2.78 22.63 -9.57
N GLU A 71 -3.34 22.03 -8.51
CA GLU A 71 -3.55 20.57 -8.45
C GLU A 71 -4.42 20.04 -9.59
N MET A 72 -5.49 20.77 -9.97
CA MET A 72 -6.31 20.40 -11.13
C MET A 72 -5.53 20.48 -12.45
N VAL A 73 -4.80 21.57 -12.69
CA VAL A 73 -3.96 21.73 -13.90
C VAL A 73 -2.92 20.62 -13.99
N ARG A 74 -2.25 20.34 -12.87
CA ARG A 74 -1.28 19.25 -12.79
C ARG A 74 -1.91 17.89 -13.04
N THR A 75 -3.11 17.63 -12.51
CA THR A 75 -3.82 16.37 -12.76
C THR A 75 -4.10 16.20 -14.25
N ILE A 76 -4.57 17.27 -14.93
CA ILE A 76 -4.79 17.25 -16.38
C ILE A 76 -3.49 16.90 -17.11
N TRP A 77 -2.37 17.51 -16.72
CA TRP A 77 -1.07 17.22 -17.28
C TRP A 77 -0.60 15.78 -17.03
N GLU A 78 -0.76 15.25 -15.81
CA GLU A 78 -0.39 13.88 -15.44
C GLU A 78 -1.22 12.83 -16.21
N ASN A 79 -2.45 13.17 -16.61
CA ASN A 79 -3.36 12.31 -17.36
C ASN A 79 -3.36 12.60 -18.89
N ARG A 80 -2.45 13.42 -19.40
CA ARG A 80 -2.43 13.91 -20.80
C ARG A 80 -2.29 12.81 -21.85
N ARG A 81 -1.81 11.62 -21.47
CA ARG A 81 -1.69 10.47 -22.39
C ARG A 81 -3.05 9.87 -22.75
N HIS A 82 -4.00 9.88 -21.82
CA HIS A 82 -5.33 9.28 -21.98
C HIS A 82 -6.47 10.20 -21.52
N PRO A 83 -6.57 11.44 -22.03
CA PRO A 83 -7.46 12.47 -21.49
C PRO A 83 -8.95 12.10 -21.62
N PHE A 84 -9.34 11.44 -22.71
CA PHE A 84 -10.73 11.01 -22.92
C PHE A 84 -11.12 9.81 -22.06
N TYR A 85 -10.17 8.93 -21.73
CA TYR A 85 -10.43 7.84 -20.79
C TYR A 85 -10.55 8.39 -19.36
N ALA A 86 -9.63 9.27 -18.96
CA ALA A 86 -9.68 9.99 -17.69
C ALA A 86 -11.03 10.70 -17.49
N LEU A 87 -11.51 11.43 -18.51
CA LEU A 87 -12.80 12.11 -18.47
C LEU A 87 -13.98 11.13 -18.36
N ARG A 88 -13.93 9.97 -19.03
CA ARG A 88 -14.96 8.94 -18.92
C ARG A 88 -15.01 8.33 -17.53
N ILE A 89 -13.85 8.06 -16.91
CA ILE A 89 -13.77 7.63 -15.50
C ILE A 89 -14.43 8.67 -14.59
N LEU A 90 -14.08 9.95 -14.75
CA LEU A 90 -14.67 11.01 -13.91
C LEU A 90 -16.18 11.18 -14.11
N ARG A 91 -16.70 10.93 -15.32
CA ARG A 91 -18.13 11.09 -15.65
C ARG A 91 -18.98 9.87 -15.28
N LYS A 92 -18.43 8.66 -15.40
CA LYS A 92 -19.19 7.40 -15.29
C LYS A 92 -18.83 6.56 -14.07
N GLY A 93 -17.60 6.67 -13.57
CA GLY A 93 -17.12 5.86 -12.47
C GLY A 93 -17.53 6.40 -11.12
N VAL A 94 -17.65 5.49 -10.15
CA VAL A 94 -17.69 5.83 -8.72
C VAL A 94 -16.25 6.04 -8.23
N CYS A 95 -16.05 6.93 -7.26
CA CYS A 95 -14.73 7.24 -6.68
C CYS A 95 -14.02 5.97 -6.16
N ASP A 96 -12.86 5.63 -6.74
CA ASP A 96 -12.06 4.45 -6.35
C ASP A 96 -11.18 4.66 -5.10
N GLY A 97 -11.17 5.88 -4.55
CA GLY A 97 -10.39 6.25 -3.38
C GLY A 97 -11.21 6.32 -2.10
N CYS A 98 -12.14 7.27 -2.03
CA CYS A 98 -12.78 7.67 -0.78
C CYS A 98 -14.15 7.02 -0.60
N ALA A 99 -14.44 6.55 0.61
CA ALA A 99 -15.75 5.99 1.00
C ALA A 99 -16.90 7.00 1.05
N LEU A 100 -16.77 8.20 0.46
CA LEU A 100 -17.88 9.14 0.32
C LEU A 100 -18.72 8.84 -0.93
N GLY A 101 -18.17 8.11 -1.92
CA GLY A 101 -18.95 7.44 -2.96
C GLY A 101 -19.39 8.23 -4.18
N VAL A 102 -18.83 9.40 -4.46
CA VAL A 102 -19.25 10.25 -5.60
C VAL A 102 -19.35 9.45 -6.92
N ALA A 103 -20.52 9.44 -7.54
CA ALA A 103 -20.79 8.82 -8.85
C ALA A 103 -20.78 9.88 -9.96
N GLY A 104 -19.85 9.74 -10.91
CA GLY A 104 -19.64 10.80 -11.89
C GLY A 104 -19.18 12.09 -11.20
N PHE A 105 -19.78 13.25 -11.49
CA PHE A 105 -19.47 14.51 -10.80
C PHE A 105 -20.45 14.85 -9.66
N LYS A 106 -21.32 13.92 -9.25
CA LYS A 106 -22.40 14.19 -8.29
C LYS A 106 -22.39 13.15 -7.17
N ASP A 107 -22.94 13.51 -6.03
CA ASP A 107 -23.32 12.55 -4.99
C ASP A 107 -24.85 12.49 -4.88
N TRP A 108 -25.35 11.71 -3.92
CA TRP A 108 -26.80 11.57 -3.66
C TRP A 108 -27.31 12.49 -2.54
N THR A 109 -26.46 13.35 -2.00
CA THR A 109 -26.79 14.19 -0.83
C THR A 109 -27.06 15.64 -1.24
N MET A 110 -26.31 16.16 -2.21
CA MET A 110 -26.33 17.58 -2.54
C MET A 110 -26.21 17.88 -4.03
N ASP A 111 -26.77 19.02 -4.41
CA ASP A 111 -26.62 19.54 -5.76
C ASP A 111 -25.21 20.10 -6.05
N GLY A 112 -24.84 20.06 -7.33
CA GLY A 112 -23.60 20.63 -7.86
C GLY A 112 -22.46 19.63 -8.02
N VAL A 113 -21.30 20.15 -8.43
CA VAL A 113 -20.11 19.31 -8.67
C VAL A 113 -19.52 18.85 -7.35
N HIS A 114 -19.22 17.56 -7.26
CA HIS A 114 -18.45 16.96 -6.19
C HIS A 114 -17.16 16.34 -6.77
N LEU A 115 -16.04 17.02 -6.55
CA LEU A 115 -14.74 16.59 -7.02
C LEU A 115 -13.69 17.05 -6.02
N CYS A 116 -12.81 16.14 -5.61
CA CYS A 116 -11.69 16.46 -4.73
C CYS A 116 -10.37 16.09 -5.36
N THR A 117 -9.31 16.66 -4.81
CA THR A 117 -7.96 16.47 -5.35
C THR A 117 -7.42 15.07 -5.06
N THR A 118 -7.93 14.38 -4.04
CA THR A 118 -7.64 12.95 -3.80
C THR A 118 -8.11 12.09 -4.98
N ARG A 119 -9.36 12.24 -5.44
CA ARG A 119 -9.87 11.51 -6.61
C ARG A 119 -9.09 11.84 -7.88
N LEU A 120 -8.69 13.09 -8.04
CA LEU A 120 -7.88 13.55 -9.17
C LEU A 120 -6.47 12.94 -9.16
N ASN A 121 -5.78 12.91 -8.01
CA ASN A 121 -4.47 12.28 -7.88
C ASN A 121 -4.53 10.76 -8.16
N LEU A 122 -5.60 10.10 -7.73
CA LEU A 122 -5.80 8.66 -7.97
C LEU A 122 -6.12 8.35 -9.44
N LEU A 123 -6.66 9.30 -10.20
CA LEU A 123 -6.98 9.12 -11.60
C LEU A 123 -5.76 8.66 -12.42
N GLN A 124 -4.57 9.19 -12.09
CA GLN A 124 -3.32 8.81 -12.75
C GLN A 124 -3.04 7.30 -12.62
N VAL A 125 -3.39 6.68 -11.49
CA VAL A 125 -3.17 5.24 -11.26
C VAL A 125 -4.06 4.40 -12.17
N ASN A 126 -5.23 4.91 -12.53
CA ASN A 126 -6.16 4.22 -13.41
C ASN A 126 -5.82 4.41 -14.90
N THR A 127 -5.17 5.51 -15.26
CA THR A 127 -4.91 5.90 -16.66
C THR A 127 -3.47 5.70 -17.10
N MET A 128 -2.56 5.32 -16.21
CA MET A 128 -1.17 5.09 -16.58
C MET A 128 -0.99 3.88 -17.51
N ASP A 129 0.03 3.97 -18.37
CA ASP A 129 0.39 2.90 -19.30
C ASP A 129 1.00 1.69 -18.60
N ALA A 130 1.17 0.62 -19.38
CA ALA A 130 1.90 -0.56 -18.95
C ALA A 130 3.35 -0.21 -18.55
N LEU A 131 3.81 -0.81 -17.46
CA LEU A 131 5.19 -0.85 -17.05
C LEU A 131 6.00 -1.70 -18.04
N ASP A 132 7.20 -1.27 -18.38
CA ASP A 132 8.14 -2.07 -19.16
C ASP A 132 8.71 -3.20 -18.28
N PRO A 133 8.38 -4.49 -18.56
CA PRO A 133 8.80 -5.61 -17.72
C PRO A 133 10.32 -5.75 -17.60
N ARG A 134 11.09 -5.24 -18.56
CA ARG A 134 12.57 -5.27 -18.53
C ARG A 134 13.14 -4.52 -17.34
N LYS A 135 12.43 -3.51 -16.84
CA LYS A 135 12.82 -2.75 -15.63
C LYS A 135 12.78 -3.59 -14.36
N LEU A 136 12.04 -4.71 -14.37
CA LEU A 136 11.94 -5.61 -13.22
C LEU A 136 12.98 -6.74 -13.26
N ALA A 137 13.77 -6.87 -14.33
CA ALA A 137 14.76 -7.93 -14.48
C ALA A 137 15.89 -7.86 -13.42
N VAL A 138 16.12 -6.68 -12.84
CA VAL A 138 17.07 -6.46 -11.74
C VAL A 138 16.41 -5.59 -10.68
N VAL A 139 16.16 -6.11 -9.49
CA VAL A 139 15.40 -5.38 -8.45
C VAL A 139 16.24 -4.46 -7.57
N ASP A 140 17.58 -4.59 -7.58
CA ASP A 140 18.43 -3.85 -6.64
C ASP A 140 18.28 -2.33 -6.78
N HIS A 141 18.31 -1.80 -8.00
CA HIS A 141 18.07 -0.39 -8.24
C HIS A 141 16.62 0.05 -7.95
N LEU A 142 15.66 -0.88 -7.91
CA LEU A 142 14.26 -0.56 -7.58
C LEU A 142 14.05 -0.39 -6.08
N ARG A 143 14.84 -1.09 -5.25
CA ARG A 143 14.81 -0.97 -3.77
C ARG A 143 15.22 0.41 -3.28
N GLU A 144 15.91 1.14 -4.14
CA GLU A 144 16.36 2.51 -3.93
C GLU A 144 15.27 3.55 -4.17
N LEU A 145 14.21 3.16 -4.88
CA LEU A 145 13.13 4.05 -5.27
C LEU A 145 12.09 4.15 -4.16
N ASP A 146 11.60 5.37 -3.92
CA ASP A 146 10.45 5.57 -3.06
C ASP A 146 9.16 5.04 -3.72
N GLY A 147 8.09 4.93 -2.93
CA GLY A 147 6.81 4.46 -3.44
C GLY A 147 6.24 5.33 -4.57
N THR A 148 6.63 6.60 -4.68
CA THR A 148 6.17 7.49 -5.77
C THR A 148 6.87 7.17 -7.08
N ALA A 149 8.19 6.96 -7.04
CA ALA A 149 9.01 6.58 -8.18
C ALA A 149 8.62 5.18 -8.69
N LEU A 150 8.40 4.21 -7.80
CA LEU A 150 7.90 2.88 -8.16
C LEU A 150 6.56 2.96 -8.90
N ARG A 151 5.60 3.75 -8.41
CA ARG A 151 4.29 3.94 -9.09
C ARG A 151 4.42 4.57 -10.47
N LYS A 152 5.40 5.45 -10.68
CA LYS A 152 5.62 6.10 -11.98
C LYS A 152 6.19 5.16 -13.04
N LEU A 153 6.60 3.95 -12.68
CA LEU A 153 7.06 2.95 -13.64
C LEU A 153 5.94 2.43 -14.54
N GLY A 154 4.67 2.53 -14.11
CA GLY A 154 3.49 2.10 -14.88
C GLY A 154 2.74 0.94 -14.22
N ARG A 155 1.74 0.41 -14.92
CA ARG A 155 0.93 -0.73 -14.45
C ARG A 155 1.51 -2.08 -14.83
N LEU A 156 1.40 -3.05 -13.93
CA LEU A 156 1.82 -4.43 -14.16
C LEU A 156 1.09 -5.03 -15.37
N PRO A 157 1.79 -5.46 -16.45
CA PRO A 157 1.13 -5.96 -17.65
C PRO A 157 1.05 -7.47 -17.77
N TYR A 158 1.94 -8.23 -17.13
CA TYR A 158 2.02 -9.69 -17.30
C TYR A 158 2.27 -10.38 -15.96
N PRO A 159 1.87 -11.66 -15.80
CA PRO A 159 2.34 -12.47 -14.69
C PRO A 159 3.86 -12.55 -14.68
N MET A 160 4.46 -12.40 -13.50
CA MET A 160 5.91 -12.46 -13.33
C MET A 160 6.31 -13.26 -12.10
N ILE A 161 7.49 -13.84 -12.16
CA ILE A 161 8.06 -14.67 -11.09
C ILE A 161 9.47 -14.21 -10.75
N ARG A 162 9.80 -14.28 -9.47
CA ARG A 162 11.15 -14.16 -8.94
C ARG A 162 11.38 -15.24 -7.90
N ARG A 163 12.37 -16.10 -8.11
CA ARG A 163 12.80 -17.10 -7.13
C ARG A 163 13.93 -16.57 -6.27
N ARG A 164 14.18 -17.23 -5.15
CA ARG A 164 15.31 -16.94 -4.29
C ARG A 164 16.62 -17.08 -5.06
N GLY A 165 17.44 -16.03 -5.00
CA GLY A 165 18.70 -15.94 -5.76
C GLY A 165 18.57 -15.27 -7.13
N ASP A 166 17.35 -15.07 -7.64
CA ASP A 166 17.15 -14.34 -8.89
C ASP A 166 17.40 -12.84 -8.70
N LEU A 167 18.06 -12.23 -9.69
CA LEU A 167 18.33 -10.79 -9.74
C LEU A 167 17.05 -9.95 -9.81
N GLY A 168 15.99 -10.50 -10.38
CA GLY A 168 14.71 -9.83 -10.50
C GLY A 168 13.63 -10.72 -11.09
N PHE A 169 12.60 -10.09 -11.63
CA PHE A 169 11.42 -10.76 -12.15
C PHE A 169 11.57 -11.11 -13.63
N ARG A 170 11.15 -12.33 -13.99
CA ARG A 170 10.93 -12.76 -15.38
C ARG A 170 9.43 -12.94 -15.64
N ARG A 171 8.99 -12.67 -16.87
CA ARG A 171 7.61 -12.94 -17.29
C ARG A 171 7.34 -14.44 -17.33
N ILE A 172 6.13 -14.82 -16.93
CA ILE A 172 5.56 -16.17 -17.07
C ILE A 172 4.13 -16.09 -17.59
N GLY A 173 3.56 -17.23 -17.99
CA GLY A 173 2.15 -17.34 -18.34
C GLY A 173 1.25 -17.42 -17.10
N TRP A 174 -0.05 -17.11 -17.28
CA TRP A 174 -1.05 -17.29 -16.22
C TRP A 174 -1.16 -18.73 -15.74
N ASP A 175 -1.09 -19.72 -16.65
CA ASP A 175 -1.17 -21.13 -16.27
C ASP A 175 -0.01 -21.55 -15.36
N GLU A 176 1.24 -21.23 -15.75
CA GLU A 176 2.43 -21.50 -14.93
C GLU A 176 2.30 -20.85 -13.54
N ALA A 177 1.82 -19.60 -13.49
CA ALA A 177 1.68 -18.87 -12.23
C ALA A 177 0.65 -19.50 -11.29
N LEU A 178 -0.54 -19.83 -11.82
CA LEU A 178 -1.64 -20.36 -11.02
C LEU A 178 -1.46 -21.84 -10.69
N ASP A 179 -0.84 -22.63 -11.55
CA ASP A 179 -0.48 -24.02 -11.25
C ASP A 179 0.54 -24.10 -10.12
N LEU A 180 1.56 -23.23 -10.14
CA LEU A 180 2.54 -23.12 -9.06
C LEU A 180 1.86 -22.73 -7.74
N ALA A 181 1.01 -21.71 -7.76
CA ALA A 181 0.29 -21.29 -6.56
C ALA A 181 -0.64 -22.39 -6.04
N ALA A 182 -1.36 -23.07 -6.92
CA ALA A 182 -2.26 -24.15 -6.56
C ALA A 182 -1.50 -25.34 -5.96
N GLU A 183 -0.35 -25.71 -6.52
CA GLU A 183 0.52 -26.75 -5.98
C GLU A 183 1.00 -26.42 -4.56
N ARG A 184 1.43 -25.17 -4.32
CA ARG A 184 1.86 -24.74 -2.98
C ARG A 184 0.72 -24.75 -1.97
N ILE A 185 -0.48 -24.33 -2.36
CA ILE A 185 -1.66 -24.41 -1.48
C ILE A 185 -2.02 -25.87 -1.18
N ARG A 186 -1.99 -26.78 -2.17
CA ARG A 186 -2.18 -28.21 -1.93
C ARG A 186 -1.13 -28.78 -0.97
N GLY A 187 0.13 -28.40 -1.12
CA GLY A 187 1.21 -28.77 -0.20
C GLY A 187 0.98 -28.27 1.22
N ALA A 188 0.62 -26.99 1.37
CA ALA A 188 0.28 -26.38 2.66
C ALA A 188 -0.91 -27.09 3.34
N LYS A 189 -1.92 -27.48 2.56
CA LYS A 189 -3.05 -28.28 3.04
C LYS A 189 -2.65 -29.70 3.46
N ALA A 190 -1.75 -30.36 2.73
CA ALA A 190 -1.26 -31.70 3.06
C ALA A 190 -0.35 -31.72 4.30
N ALA A 191 0.41 -30.64 4.53
CA ALA A 191 1.26 -30.48 5.70
C ALA A 191 0.47 -30.24 7.00
N ARG A 192 -0.80 -29.84 6.90
CA ARG A 192 -1.72 -29.78 8.04
C ARG A 192 -2.01 -31.19 8.54
N GLY A 193 -1.41 -31.57 9.66
CA GLY A 193 -1.75 -32.83 10.33
C GLY A 193 -3.22 -32.84 10.75
N ALA A 194 -3.86 -34.01 10.73
CA ALA A 194 -5.28 -34.19 11.06
C ALA A 194 -5.68 -33.74 12.49
N GLN A 195 -4.70 -33.38 13.34
CA GLN A 195 -4.90 -33.06 14.75
C GLN A 195 -5.04 -31.56 15.06
N ASP A 196 -4.75 -30.66 14.12
CA ASP A 196 -4.91 -29.21 14.33
C ASP A 196 -5.70 -28.55 13.19
N PRO A 197 -7.04 -28.49 13.31
CA PRO A 197 -7.87 -27.85 12.34
C PRO A 197 -7.72 -26.32 12.25
N GLY A 198 -7.03 -25.65 13.18
CA GLY A 198 -6.88 -24.19 13.20
C GLY A 198 -5.58 -23.67 12.56
N ALA A 199 -4.61 -24.54 12.30
CA ALA A 199 -3.26 -24.16 11.83
C ALA A 199 -3.12 -24.16 10.30
N ASP A 200 -4.01 -23.46 9.58
CA ASP A 200 -3.86 -23.31 8.13
C ASP A 200 -2.62 -22.50 7.78
N ARG A 201 -1.82 -23.04 6.85
CA ARG A 201 -0.53 -22.47 6.46
C ARG A 201 -0.62 -21.53 5.25
N PHE A 202 -1.80 -21.01 4.96
CA PHE A 202 -2.00 -20.03 3.88
C PHE A 202 -3.01 -18.96 4.28
N ALA A 203 -2.86 -17.75 3.73
CA ALA A 203 -3.68 -16.59 4.08
C ALA A 203 -3.91 -15.65 2.89
N PHE A 204 -5.04 -14.95 2.91
CA PHE A 204 -5.47 -13.98 1.91
C PHE A 204 -5.65 -12.59 2.54
N PHE A 205 -4.96 -11.59 2.02
CA PHE A 205 -5.12 -10.20 2.43
C PHE A 205 -5.62 -9.34 1.28
N LEU A 206 -6.58 -8.46 1.55
CA LEU A 206 -7.11 -7.53 0.56
C LEU A 206 -6.95 -6.07 0.99
N THR A 207 -6.46 -5.23 0.08
CA THR A 207 -6.47 -3.77 0.27
C THR A 207 -7.89 -3.21 0.21
N ALA A 208 -8.10 -2.02 0.78
CA ALA A 208 -9.40 -1.35 0.78
C ALA A 208 -9.62 -0.38 -0.40
N ARG A 209 -8.58 -0.11 -1.20
CA ARG A 209 -8.64 0.80 -2.36
C ARG A 209 -8.98 0.01 -3.61
N GLY A 210 -9.94 0.50 -4.40
CA GLY A 210 -10.15 0.01 -5.77
C GLY A 210 -10.80 -1.37 -5.88
N ILE A 211 -10.76 -2.20 -4.83
CA ILE A 211 -11.42 -3.50 -4.75
C ILE A 211 -12.95 -3.33 -4.68
N THR A 212 -13.67 -4.17 -5.40
CA THR A 212 -15.14 -4.17 -5.50
C THR A 212 -15.77 -5.13 -4.48
N ASN A 213 -17.04 -4.92 -4.13
CA ASN A 213 -17.77 -5.82 -3.23
C ASN A 213 -17.79 -7.26 -3.77
N GLU A 214 -17.92 -7.42 -5.09
CA GLU A 214 -17.88 -8.72 -5.77
C GLU A 214 -16.54 -9.43 -5.53
N THR A 215 -15.41 -8.68 -5.58
CA THR A 215 -14.08 -9.24 -5.30
C THR A 215 -13.92 -9.65 -3.84
N TYR A 216 -14.37 -8.83 -2.89
CA TYR A 216 -14.32 -9.23 -1.46
C TYR A 216 -15.15 -10.48 -1.19
N TYR A 217 -16.34 -10.56 -1.79
CA TYR A 217 -17.23 -11.69 -1.64
C TYR A 217 -16.60 -12.97 -2.19
N VAL A 218 -16.05 -12.92 -3.41
CA VAL A 218 -15.37 -14.07 -4.02
C VAL A 218 -14.13 -14.46 -3.22
N ALA A 219 -13.31 -13.50 -2.77
CA ALA A 219 -12.09 -13.79 -2.04
C ALA A 219 -12.36 -14.54 -0.73
N GLN A 220 -13.38 -14.11 0.03
CA GLN A 220 -13.73 -14.82 1.26
C GLN A 220 -14.32 -16.22 0.98
N LYS A 221 -15.13 -16.36 -0.07
CA LYS A 221 -15.75 -17.63 -0.45
C LYS A 221 -14.68 -18.63 -0.89
N VAL A 222 -13.71 -18.17 -1.69
CA VAL A 222 -12.54 -18.93 -2.14
C VAL A 222 -11.68 -19.36 -0.96
N ALA A 223 -11.29 -18.44 -0.07
CA ALA A 223 -10.48 -18.80 1.10
C ALA A 223 -11.15 -19.91 1.93
N ARG A 224 -12.44 -19.78 2.19
CA ARG A 224 -13.23 -20.74 2.98
C ARG A 224 -13.45 -22.06 2.25
N PHE A 225 -13.65 -22.04 0.93
CA PHE A 225 -13.70 -23.25 0.09
C PHE A 225 -12.39 -24.04 0.13
N LEU A 226 -11.28 -23.31 0.09
CA LEU A 226 -9.94 -23.87 0.24
C LEU A 226 -9.70 -24.42 1.65
N GLY A 227 -10.57 -24.10 2.60
CA GLY A 227 -10.61 -24.67 3.94
C GLY A 227 -10.04 -23.78 5.03
N THR A 228 -9.86 -22.48 4.76
CA THR A 228 -9.32 -21.51 5.73
C THR A 228 -10.21 -20.30 5.99
N ASN A 229 -10.21 -19.83 7.23
CA ASN A 229 -10.77 -18.53 7.61
C ASN A 229 -9.71 -17.41 7.65
N ASN A 230 -8.45 -17.68 7.25
CA ASN A 230 -7.36 -16.71 7.15
C ASN A 230 -7.56 -15.74 5.97
N VAL A 231 -8.63 -14.95 6.02
CA VAL A 231 -8.95 -13.91 5.05
C VAL A 231 -9.27 -12.62 5.81
N ASP A 232 -8.53 -11.55 5.54
CA ASP A 232 -8.74 -10.25 6.19
C ASP A 232 -8.47 -9.10 5.22
N ASN A 233 -8.84 -7.88 5.61
CA ASN A 233 -8.66 -6.71 4.77
C ASN A 233 -8.17 -5.47 5.54
N ALA A 234 -7.82 -4.41 4.81
CA ALA A 234 -7.26 -3.18 5.39
C ALA A 234 -8.21 -2.41 6.35
N ALA A 235 -9.50 -2.75 6.43
CA ALA A 235 -10.40 -2.24 7.46
C ALA A 235 -10.01 -2.73 8.86
N ARG A 236 -9.33 -3.89 8.99
CA ARG A 236 -8.78 -4.39 10.27
C ARG A 236 -7.88 -3.37 10.95
N ILE A 237 -6.92 -2.85 10.20
CA ILE A 237 -5.93 -1.88 10.69
C ILE A 237 -6.48 -0.45 10.80
N CYS A 238 -7.78 -0.26 10.53
CA CYS A 238 -8.43 1.02 10.41
C CYS A 238 -9.61 1.14 11.39
N HIS A 239 -10.70 0.45 11.10
CA HIS A 239 -12.02 0.80 11.60
C HIS A 239 -12.74 -0.38 12.29
N ALA A 240 -12.06 -1.51 12.47
CA ALA A 240 -12.55 -2.67 13.18
C ALA A 240 -13.08 -2.38 14.60
N PRO A 241 -12.46 -1.49 15.41
CA PRO A 241 -13.02 -1.13 16.72
C PRO A 241 -14.43 -0.53 16.63
N SER A 242 -14.68 0.29 15.62
CA SER A 242 -16.01 0.89 15.42
C SER A 242 -17.08 -0.18 15.21
N THR A 243 -16.76 -1.22 14.42
CA THR A 243 -17.69 -2.31 14.12
C THR A 243 -18.06 -3.10 15.38
N GLY A 244 -17.07 -3.46 16.21
CA GLY A 244 -17.30 -4.19 17.46
C GLY A 244 -18.11 -3.38 18.47
N ALA A 245 -17.74 -2.12 18.69
CA ALA A 245 -18.40 -1.24 19.66
C ALA A 245 -19.84 -0.88 19.25
N LEU A 246 -20.07 -0.54 17.97
CA LEU A 246 -21.42 -0.21 17.49
C LEU A 246 -22.36 -1.43 17.55
N LYS A 247 -21.88 -2.62 17.21
CA LYS A 247 -22.69 -3.85 17.28
C LYS A 247 -23.14 -4.12 18.73
N ARG A 248 -22.24 -3.91 19.70
CA ARG A 248 -22.53 -4.07 21.13
C ARG A 248 -23.47 -2.97 21.66
N GLY A 249 -23.22 -1.72 21.31
CA GLY A 249 -23.92 -0.56 21.85
C GLY A 249 -25.29 -0.33 21.23
N VAL A 250 -25.43 -0.46 19.91
CA VAL A 250 -26.66 -0.10 19.17
C VAL A 250 -27.14 -1.20 18.21
N GLY A 251 -26.49 -2.37 18.18
CA GLY A 251 -26.93 -3.53 17.40
C GLY A 251 -26.51 -3.53 15.93
N VAL A 252 -25.84 -2.49 15.45
CA VAL A 252 -25.43 -2.34 14.03
C VAL A 252 -23.93 -2.14 13.90
N ALA A 253 -23.33 -2.57 12.77
CA ALA A 253 -21.88 -2.54 12.54
C ALA A 253 -21.42 -1.38 11.63
N ALA A 254 -22.26 -0.36 11.44
CA ALA A 254 -22.06 0.70 10.44
C ALA A 254 -22.45 2.08 10.99
N THR A 255 -22.12 3.14 10.25
CA THR A 255 -22.68 4.48 10.46
C THR A 255 -24.20 4.41 10.60
N THR A 256 -24.80 5.19 11.50
CA THR A 256 -26.25 5.15 11.76
C THR A 256 -27.06 6.24 11.05
N CYS A 257 -26.40 7.15 10.35
CA CYS A 257 -26.99 8.31 9.66
C CYS A 257 -26.44 8.46 8.24
N ASP A 258 -26.91 9.47 7.51
CA ASP A 258 -26.40 9.83 6.18
C ASP A 258 -25.68 11.20 6.19
N TYR A 259 -25.12 11.63 5.06
CA TYR A 259 -24.47 12.95 5.00
C TYR A 259 -25.46 14.12 5.08
N ARG A 260 -26.76 13.88 4.85
CA ARG A 260 -27.79 14.91 5.00
C ARG A 260 -28.01 15.22 6.47
N ASP A 261 -27.99 14.21 7.33
CA ASP A 261 -28.04 14.40 8.78
C ASP A 261 -26.89 15.28 9.28
N VAL A 262 -25.69 15.19 8.70
CA VAL A 262 -24.57 16.11 9.00
C VAL A 262 -24.95 17.55 8.67
N ILE A 263 -25.48 17.80 7.47
CA ILE A 263 -25.91 19.13 7.01
C ILE A 263 -27.04 19.68 7.90
N GLU A 264 -27.95 18.83 8.34
CA GLU A 264 -29.15 19.21 9.10
C GLU A 264 -28.94 19.27 10.62
N SER A 265 -27.81 18.76 11.13
CA SER A 265 -27.47 18.78 12.55
C SER A 265 -27.30 20.19 13.12
N ASP A 266 -27.70 20.38 14.38
CA ASP A 266 -27.38 21.60 15.14
C ASP A 266 -25.92 21.58 15.61
N LEU A 267 -25.35 20.39 15.82
CA LEU A 267 -23.96 20.18 16.22
C LEU A 267 -23.35 18.96 15.52
N THR A 268 -22.20 19.15 14.89
CA THR A 268 -21.32 18.04 14.48
C THR A 268 -20.09 18.02 15.38
N VAL A 269 -19.77 16.86 15.96
CA VAL A 269 -18.57 16.72 16.79
C VAL A 269 -17.56 15.81 16.08
N LEU A 270 -16.34 16.28 15.90
CA LEU A 270 -15.23 15.53 15.30
C LEU A 270 -14.29 15.04 16.42
N PHE A 271 -14.21 13.72 16.60
CA PHE A 271 -13.28 13.07 17.52
C PHE A 271 -12.11 12.43 16.76
N GLY A 272 -10.88 12.87 17.04
CA GLY A 272 -9.67 12.27 16.47
C GLY A 272 -9.67 12.19 14.94
N ALA A 273 -10.16 13.23 14.26
CA ALA A 273 -10.35 13.24 12.81
C ALA A 273 -9.84 14.53 12.15
N ASP A 274 -8.99 14.37 11.11
CA ASP A 274 -8.53 15.43 10.20
C ASP A 274 -9.24 15.29 8.84
N VAL A 275 -10.51 15.68 8.80
CA VAL A 275 -11.33 15.56 7.58
C VAL A 275 -10.90 16.52 6.48
N ALA A 276 -10.19 17.61 6.79
CA ALA A 276 -9.71 18.56 5.79
C ALA A 276 -8.68 17.92 4.84
N ASN A 277 -7.84 17.04 5.38
CA ASN A 277 -6.83 16.33 4.61
C ASN A 277 -7.28 14.93 4.18
N ALA A 278 -7.87 14.15 5.10
CA ALA A 278 -8.22 12.75 4.85
C ALA A 278 -9.53 12.58 4.05
N GLN A 279 -10.52 13.46 4.26
CA GLN A 279 -11.81 13.42 3.57
C GLN A 279 -12.24 14.82 3.06
N PRO A 280 -11.50 15.47 2.14
CA PRO A 280 -11.74 16.89 1.78
C PRO A 280 -13.16 17.21 1.27
N VAL A 281 -13.85 16.21 0.70
CA VAL A 281 -15.26 16.26 0.26
C VAL A 281 -16.19 16.54 1.44
N PHE A 282 -15.89 15.98 2.62
CA PHE A 282 -16.68 16.17 3.84
C PHE A 282 -16.69 17.63 4.32
N MET A 283 -15.66 18.42 4.00
CA MET A 283 -15.62 19.85 4.28
C MET A 283 -16.77 20.62 3.62
N LYS A 284 -17.29 20.11 2.49
CA LYS A 284 -18.44 20.71 1.79
C LYS A 284 -19.74 20.51 2.59
N TYR A 285 -19.93 19.35 3.22
CA TYR A 285 -21.07 19.08 4.10
C TYR A 285 -20.99 19.94 5.37
N LEU A 286 -19.80 20.04 5.98
CA LEU A 286 -19.59 20.92 7.14
C LEU A 286 -19.85 22.39 6.79
N TYR A 287 -19.35 22.88 5.64
CA TYR A 287 -19.66 24.23 5.16
C TYR A 287 -21.18 24.48 5.07
N LEU A 288 -21.94 23.52 4.54
CA LEU A 288 -23.40 23.64 4.46
C LEU A 288 -24.08 23.60 5.84
N ALA A 289 -23.62 22.74 6.76
CA ALA A 289 -24.10 22.74 8.14
C ALA A 289 -23.89 24.12 8.79
N LYS A 290 -22.68 24.69 8.65
CA LYS A 290 -22.34 26.05 9.12
C LYS A 290 -23.24 27.12 8.51
N LYS A 291 -23.53 27.04 7.20
CA LYS A 291 -24.43 27.97 6.50
C LYS A 291 -25.87 27.94 7.02
N ARG A 292 -26.27 26.86 7.68
CA ARG A 292 -27.59 26.69 8.31
C ARG A 292 -27.60 27.09 9.78
N GLY A 293 -26.44 27.44 10.33
CA GLY A 293 -26.26 27.78 11.74
C GLY A 293 -25.84 26.62 12.63
N GLY A 294 -25.58 25.43 12.06
CA GLY A 294 -25.00 24.32 12.80
C GLY A 294 -23.60 24.66 13.31
N LYS A 295 -23.21 24.05 14.43
CA LYS A 295 -21.88 24.21 15.03
C LYS A 295 -21.00 22.99 14.78
N VAL A 296 -19.69 23.19 14.80
CA VAL A 296 -18.70 22.12 14.72
C VAL A 296 -17.76 22.19 15.92
N ALA A 297 -17.75 21.14 16.74
CA ALA A 297 -16.79 20.96 17.82
C ALA A 297 -15.73 19.94 17.42
N VAL A 298 -14.49 20.16 17.86
CA VAL A 298 -13.36 19.27 17.57
C VAL A 298 -12.68 18.85 18.86
N VAL A 299 -12.56 17.55 19.08
CA VAL A 299 -11.83 16.94 20.20
C VAL A 299 -10.62 16.20 19.62
N ASN A 300 -9.43 16.77 19.81
CA ASN A 300 -8.20 16.27 19.20
C ASN A 300 -6.97 16.82 19.96
N PRO A 301 -5.81 16.13 19.99
CA PRO A 301 -4.58 16.69 20.56
C PRO A 301 -4.02 17.86 19.75
N TYR A 302 -4.19 17.83 18.41
CA TYR A 302 -3.70 18.86 17.50
C TYR A 302 -4.85 19.70 16.94
N ARG A 303 -4.69 21.03 17.00
CA ARG A 303 -5.65 21.98 16.45
C ARG A 303 -5.40 22.17 14.96
N GLU A 304 -6.17 21.45 14.14
CA GLU A 304 -5.96 21.36 12.70
C GLU A 304 -6.15 22.70 11.98
N PRO A 305 -5.13 23.26 11.30
CA PRO A 305 -5.27 24.49 10.53
C PRO A 305 -6.35 24.40 9.45
N GLY A 306 -6.51 23.22 8.84
CA GLY A 306 -7.51 22.96 7.80
C GLY A 306 -8.96 23.00 8.29
N LEU A 307 -9.21 22.92 9.60
CA LEU A 307 -10.55 23.09 10.19
C LEU A 307 -10.78 24.52 10.70
N GLU A 308 -9.72 25.26 11.00
CA GLU A 308 -9.81 26.68 11.30
C GLU A 308 -10.11 27.51 10.05
N ARG A 309 -9.52 27.12 8.92
CA ARG A 309 -9.62 27.83 7.65
C ARG A 309 -9.54 26.86 6.48
N TYR A 310 -10.57 26.85 5.64
CA TYR A 310 -10.61 26.00 4.46
C TYR A 310 -11.27 26.70 3.27
N TRP A 311 -10.73 26.51 2.07
CA TRP A 311 -11.28 27.06 0.83
C TRP A 311 -11.91 25.94 0.00
N VAL A 312 -13.23 25.89 -0.06
CA VAL A 312 -13.96 24.90 -0.86
C VAL A 312 -14.03 25.39 -2.32
N PRO A 313 -13.27 24.81 -3.27
CA PRO A 313 -13.10 25.39 -4.61
C PRO A 313 -14.39 25.39 -5.44
N SER A 314 -15.28 24.43 -5.19
CA SER A 314 -16.56 24.29 -5.88
C SER A 314 -17.65 25.23 -5.36
N ASN A 315 -17.37 26.03 -4.34
CA ASN A 315 -18.30 27.02 -3.79
C ASN A 315 -17.70 28.42 -3.93
N ALA A 316 -18.34 29.30 -4.68
CA ALA A 316 -17.78 30.61 -5.03
C ALA A 316 -17.39 31.46 -3.80
N GLU A 317 -18.24 31.54 -2.78
CA GLU A 317 -17.96 32.34 -1.58
C GLU A 317 -16.80 31.75 -0.76
N SER A 318 -16.80 30.44 -0.53
CA SER A 318 -15.73 29.77 0.21
C SER A 318 -14.41 29.77 -0.59
N ALA A 319 -14.47 29.67 -1.91
CA ALA A 319 -13.30 29.76 -2.78
C ALA A 319 -12.64 31.16 -2.74
N VAL A 320 -13.41 32.22 -2.47
CA VAL A 320 -12.89 33.59 -2.34
C VAL A 320 -12.46 33.89 -0.90
N PHE A 321 -13.33 33.66 0.09
CA PHE A 321 -13.10 34.15 1.46
C PHE A 321 -12.69 33.06 2.46
N GLY A 322 -12.69 31.79 2.04
CA GLY A 322 -12.52 30.66 2.92
C GLY A 322 -13.68 30.50 3.89
N THR A 323 -13.64 29.42 4.68
CA THR A 323 -14.63 29.11 5.70
C THR A 323 -13.94 28.75 7.01
N LYS A 324 -14.39 29.34 8.11
CA LYS A 324 -14.11 28.90 9.48
C LYS A 324 -15.08 27.76 9.83
N ILE A 325 -14.55 26.55 9.94
CA ILE A 325 -15.36 25.35 10.15
C ILE A 325 -15.57 25.12 11.65
N THR A 326 -14.48 25.06 12.42
CA THR A 326 -14.56 24.81 13.87
C THR A 326 -15.07 26.02 14.64
N ASP A 327 -16.08 25.81 15.50
CA ASP A 327 -16.52 26.78 16.51
C ASP A 327 -15.76 26.61 17.82
N GLU A 328 -15.61 25.37 18.28
CA GLU A 328 -14.94 25.05 19.54
C GLU A 328 -13.93 23.93 19.37
N PHE A 329 -12.79 24.07 20.03
CA PHE A 329 -11.72 23.09 20.07
C PHE A 329 -11.44 22.70 21.52
N PHE A 330 -11.39 21.39 21.76
CA PHE A 330 -11.16 20.78 23.06
C PHE A 330 -9.89 19.91 22.98
N PRO A 331 -8.77 20.35 23.59
CA PRO A 331 -7.54 19.58 23.58
C PRO A 331 -7.68 18.37 24.51
N VAL A 332 -7.09 17.25 24.08
CA VAL A 332 -6.95 16.02 24.85
C VAL A 332 -5.54 15.45 24.67
N HIS A 333 -5.06 14.63 25.61
CA HIS A 333 -3.89 13.78 25.41
C HIS A 333 -4.22 12.66 24.42
N VAL A 334 -3.19 12.14 23.73
CA VAL A 334 -3.32 10.92 22.92
C VAL A 334 -3.78 9.77 23.82
N GLY A 335 -5.01 9.29 23.60
CA GLY A 335 -5.65 8.26 24.44
C GLY A 335 -6.30 8.78 25.73
N GLY A 336 -6.52 10.08 25.84
CA GLY A 336 -7.27 10.73 26.93
C GLY A 336 -8.79 10.80 26.69
N ASP A 337 -9.28 10.23 25.58
CA ASP A 337 -10.64 10.42 25.07
C ASP A 337 -11.72 9.88 26.03
N ILE A 338 -11.51 8.69 26.62
CA ILE A 338 -12.46 8.13 27.60
C ILE A 338 -12.59 9.06 28.82
N ALA A 339 -11.48 9.61 29.31
CA ALA A 339 -11.51 10.52 30.45
C ALA A 339 -12.25 11.81 30.11
N PHE A 340 -12.07 12.34 28.90
CA PHE A 340 -12.81 13.52 28.42
C PHE A 340 -14.31 13.23 28.36
N LEU A 341 -14.70 12.11 27.74
CA LEU A 341 -16.09 11.74 27.55
C LEU A 341 -16.80 11.41 28.88
N ASN A 342 -16.12 10.73 29.80
CA ASN A 342 -16.63 10.49 31.17
C ASN A 342 -16.77 11.80 31.95
N GLY A 343 -15.82 12.72 31.82
CA GLY A 343 -15.90 14.06 32.43
C GLY A 343 -17.10 14.85 31.92
N VAL A 344 -17.32 14.85 30.60
CA VAL A 344 -18.50 15.46 29.98
C VAL A 344 -19.80 14.81 30.45
N LEU A 345 -19.87 13.47 30.50
CA LEU A 345 -21.05 12.75 31.00
C LEU A 345 -21.37 13.10 32.46
N LYS A 346 -20.35 13.19 33.32
CA LYS A 346 -20.53 13.63 34.71
C LYS A 346 -21.12 15.03 34.77
N VAL A 347 -20.58 15.98 34.00
CA VAL A 347 -21.14 17.34 33.97
C VAL A 347 -22.56 17.35 33.42
N LEU A 348 -22.88 16.56 32.39
CA LEU A 348 -24.26 16.43 31.91
C LEU A 348 -25.19 15.89 33.00
N ILE A 349 -24.73 14.97 33.86
CA ILE A 349 -25.52 14.50 35.01
C ILE A 349 -25.69 15.62 36.05
N GLU A 350 -24.61 16.33 36.42
CA GLU A 350 -24.62 17.42 37.39
C GLU A 350 -25.52 18.59 36.96
N GLU A 351 -25.55 18.91 35.67
CA GLU A 351 -26.30 20.03 35.10
C GLU A 351 -27.69 19.64 34.55
N ASN A 352 -28.17 18.41 34.81
CA ASN A 352 -29.44 17.88 34.27
C ASN A 352 -29.54 17.97 32.73
N GLY A 353 -28.41 17.75 32.07
CA GLY A 353 -28.27 17.71 30.62
C GLY A 353 -28.56 16.35 30.01
N VAL A 354 -28.82 15.28 30.77
CA VAL A 354 -29.17 13.95 30.24
C VAL A 354 -30.64 13.93 29.76
N ASP A 355 -30.93 13.19 28.69
CA ASP A 355 -32.30 12.88 28.28
C ASP A 355 -32.81 11.66 29.06
N ASP A 356 -33.28 11.89 30.29
CA ASP A 356 -33.72 10.83 31.21
C ASP A 356 -34.87 9.98 30.64
N ASP A 357 -35.73 10.59 29.82
CA ASP A 357 -36.86 9.93 29.20
C ASP A 357 -36.41 8.92 28.15
N PHE A 358 -35.51 9.35 27.25
CA PHE A 358 -34.87 8.46 26.29
C PHE A 358 -34.11 7.33 26.98
N VAL A 359 -33.25 7.66 27.96
CA VAL A 359 -32.42 6.69 28.68
C VAL A 359 -33.30 5.63 29.35
N THR A 360 -34.34 6.05 30.06
CA THR A 360 -35.23 5.13 30.79
C THR A 360 -36.00 4.18 29.87
N ARG A 361 -36.41 4.63 28.68
CA ARG A 361 -37.27 3.85 27.77
C ARG A 361 -36.51 3.02 26.75
N HIS A 362 -35.34 3.48 26.30
CA HIS A 362 -34.68 2.95 25.11
C HIS A 362 -33.29 2.39 25.36
N THR A 363 -32.79 2.45 26.60
CA THR A 363 -31.41 2.03 26.91
C THR A 363 -31.31 1.13 28.14
N ASP A 364 -30.32 0.24 28.18
CA ASP A 364 -29.90 -0.52 29.36
C ASP A 364 -28.44 -0.16 29.74
N GLY A 365 -27.99 -0.54 30.95
CA GLY A 365 -26.61 -0.31 31.42
C GLY A 365 -26.31 1.08 32.01
N TRP A 366 -27.31 1.98 32.03
CA TRP A 366 -27.15 3.34 32.58
C TRP A 366 -26.85 3.37 34.09
N PRO A 367 -27.54 2.60 34.96
CA PRO A 367 -27.24 2.58 36.39
C PRO A 367 -25.78 2.19 36.69
N GLU A 368 -25.27 1.18 35.98
CA GLU A 368 -23.90 0.68 36.12
C GLU A 368 -22.88 1.72 35.67
N LEU A 369 -23.11 2.36 34.52
CA LEU A 369 -22.25 3.45 34.05
C LEU A 369 -22.26 4.63 35.02
N ARG A 370 -23.43 5.03 35.53
CA ARG A 370 -23.55 6.13 36.49
C ARG A 370 -22.82 5.83 37.80
N ALA A 371 -22.91 4.58 38.29
CA ALA A 371 -22.20 4.14 39.48
C ALA A 371 -20.67 4.17 39.27
N GLU A 372 -20.18 3.78 38.10
CA GLU A 372 -18.77 3.90 37.74
C GLU A 372 -18.34 5.38 37.67
N LEU A 373 -19.11 6.24 36.98
CA LEU A 373 -18.80 7.67 36.87
C LEU A 373 -18.76 8.36 38.24
N ALA A 374 -19.56 7.91 39.22
CA ALA A 374 -19.57 8.45 40.58
C ALA A 374 -18.23 8.20 41.32
N GLN A 375 -17.47 7.18 40.95
CA GLN A 375 -16.17 6.85 41.55
C GLN A 375 -15.01 7.69 40.98
N GLN A 376 -15.24 8.40 39.88
CA GLN A 376 -14.23 9.18 39.17
C GLN A 376 -14.38 10.67 39.52
N THR A 377 -13.32 11.34 39.97
CA THR A 377 -13.36 12.80 40.24
C THR A 377 -13.21 13.59 38.94
N LEU A 378 -13.78 14.81 38.87
CA LEU A 378 -13.62 15.66 37.67
C LEU A 378 -12.15 16.09 37.49
N GLU A 379 -11.43 16.25 38.59
CA GLU A 379 -10.02 16.62 38.64
C GLU A 379 -9.13 15.51 38.05
N ASP A 380 -9.37 14.26 38.43
CA ASP A 380 -8.65 13.11 37.85
C ASP A 380 -8.96 12.95 36.37
N LEU A 381 -10.23 13.09 35.99
CA LEU A 381 -10.63 13.03 34.58
C LEU A 381 -10.00 14.16 33.76
N ALA A 382 -9.92 15.37 34.30
CA ALA A 382 -9.23 16.50 33.65
C ALA A 382 -7.74 16.19 33.46
N ARG A 383 -7.08 15.68 34.50
CA ARG A 383 -5.67 15.25 34.46
C ARG A 383 -5.43 14.17 33.41
N TRP A 384 -6.19 13.08 33.43
CA TRP A 384 -6.01 11.94 32.51
C TRP A 384 -6.41 12.27 31.07
N SER A 385 -7.48 13.05 30.89
CA SER A 385 -7.89 13.48 29.55
C SER A 385 -6.92 14.45 28.91
N GLY A 386 -6.16 15.18 29.72
CA GLY A 386 -5.43 16.33 29.23
C GLY A 386 -6.37 17.46 28.83
N SER A 387 -7.42 17.67 29.59
CA SER A 387 -8.33 18.79 29.40
C SER A 387 -8.52 19.49 30.74
N SER A 388 -9.43 20.46 30.78
CA SER A 388 -9.83 21.10 32.03
C SER A 388 -11.26 20.75 32.40
N VAL A 389 -11.61 20.87 33.68
CA VAL A 389 -13.00 20.75 34.11
C VAL A 389 -13.88 21.80 33.42
N GLU A 390 -13.35 22.98 33.13
CA GLU A 390 -14.07 24.01 32.37
C GLU A 390 -14.31 23.59 30.91
N ASP A 391 -13.37 22.87 30.29
CA ASP A 391 -13.58 22.30 28.96
C ASP A 391 -14.72 21.28 28.97
N PHE A 392 -14.81 20.43 30.00
CA PHE A 392 -15.94 19.50 30.15
C PHE A 392 -17.26 20.26 30.24
N ARG A 393 -17.32 21.32 31.05
CA ARG A 393 -18.51 22.17 31.18
C ARG A 393 -18.87 22.90 29.89
N ARG A 394 -17.89 23.49 29.21
CA ARG A 394 -18.10 24.17 27.93
C ARG A 394 -18.62 23.20 26.87
N PHE A 395 -18.06 21.99 26.78
CA PHE A 395 -18.55 20.96 25.88
C PHE A 395 -19.97 20.52 26.26
N ALA A 396 -20.21 20.16 27.53
CA ALA A 396 -21.50 19.68 28.03
C ALA A 396 -22.62 20.69 27.76
N ARG A 397 -22.39 21.98 28.05
CA ARG A 397 -23.36 23.05 27.76
C ARG A 397 -23.65 23.20 26.28
N MET A 398 -22.62 23.16 25.43
CA MET A 398 -22.80 23.19 23.97
C MET A 398 -23.61 21.99 23.47
N TYR A 399 -23.30 20.80 23.97
CA TYR A 399 -23.92 19.55 23.57
C TYR A 399 -25.38 19.45 24.05
N ALA A 400 -25.65 19.84 25.30
CA ALA A 400 -27.01 19.86 25.87
C ALA A 400 -27.92 20.91 25.22
N ALA A 401 -27.36 22.03 24.74
CA ALA A 401 -28.09 23.06 24.01
C ALA A 401 -28.46 22.66 22.57
N ALA A 402 -27.74 21.71 21.96
CA ALA A 402 -28.03 21.22 20.63
C ALA A 402 -29.24 20.27 20.64
N ARG A 403 -30.18 20.46 19.70
CA ARG A 403 -31.35 19.57 19.59
C ARG A 403 -31.00 18.25 18.93
N SER A 404 -30.01 18.26 18.04
CA SER A 404 -29.52 17.07 17.35
C SER A 404 -28.01 17.19 17.15
N ALA A 405 -27.31 16.06 17.31
CA ALA A 405 -25.88 16.01 17.08
C ALA A 405 -25.44 14.77 16.29
N VAL A 406 -24.51 14.98 15.36
CA VAL A 406 -23.80 13.89 14.68
C VAL A 406 -22.40 13.78 15.27
N LEU A 407 -22.08 12.61 15.82
CA LEU A 407 -20.76 12.32 16.39
C LEU A 407 -19.94 11.56 15.33
N VAL A 408 -18.90 12.22 14.84
CA VAL A 408 -18.02 11.73 13.78
C VAL A 408 -16.66 11.39 14.38
N TRP A 409 -16.10 10.22 14.06
CA TRP A 409 -14.76 9.85 14.51
C TRP A 409 -13.97 9.09 13.47
N SER A 410 -12.65 9.11 13.63
CA SER A 410 -11.71 8.42 12.73
C SER A 410 -10.56 7.77 13.52
N MET A 411 -9.38 7.75 12.92
CA MET A 411 -8.23 6.96 13.33
C MET A 411 -7.61 7.39 14.66
N GLY A 412 -7.75 8.66 15.05
CA GLY A 412 -7.32 9.14 16.37
C GLY A 412 -8.15 8.57 17.53
N ILE A 413 -9.19 7.78 17.23
CA ILE A 413 -10.01 7.05 18.21
C ILE A 413 -9.75 5.54 18.10
N THR A 414 -9.68 5.01 16.88
CA THR A 414 -9.65 3.56 16.65
C THR A 414 -8.26 2.95 16.73
N GLN A 415 -7.18 3.64 16.32
CA GLN A 415 -5.81 3.09 16.34
C GLN A 415 -5.14 3.17 17.72
N HIS A 416 -5.82 2.61 18.72
CA HIS A 416 -5.41 2.58 20.12
C HIS A 416 -5.59 1.18 20.68
N VAL A 417 -4.78 0.81 21.68
CA VAL A 417 -5.02 -0.40 22.51
C VAL A 417 -6.39 -0.44 23.20
N CYS A 418 -7.07 0.71 23.32
CA CYS A 418 -8.42 0.84 23.86
C CYS A 418 -9.39 1.41 22.80
N GLY A 419 -9.13 1.16 21.52
CA GLY A 419 -9.92 1.72 20.43
C GLY A 419 -11.41 1.35 20.51
N THR A 420 -11.72 0.12 20.91
CA THR A 420 -13.11 -0.35 21.06
C THR A 420 -13.81 0.39 22.21
N ASP A 421 -13.12 0.60 23.32
CA ASP A 421 -13.64 1.35 24.48
C ASP A 421 -13.79 2.84 24.19
N ASN A 422 -12.85 3.43 23.43
CA ASN A 422 -12.96 4.83 22.99
C ASN A 422 -14.24 5.04 22.18
N VAL A 423 -14.57 4.12 21.25
CA VAL A 423 -15.82 4.20 20.49
C VAL A 423 -17.04 3.98 21.40
N ALA A 424 -16.98 3.05 22.35
CA ALA A 424 -18.06 2.84 23.31
C ALA A 424 -18.34 4.09 24.16
N ALA A 425 -17.29 4.85 24.55
CA ALA A 425 -17.45 6.12 25.24
C ALA A 425 -18.19 7.17 24.38
N ILE A 426 -17.92 7.23 23.07
CA ILE A 426 -18.65 8.11 22.13
C ILE A 426 -20.11 7.67 22.02
N ILE A 427 -20.37 6.36 21.97
CA ILE A 427 -21.74 5.81 21.96
C ILE A 427 -22.48 6.20 23.25
N ASN A 428 -21.87 6.05 24.42
CA ASN A 428 -22.47 6.48 25.69
C ASN A 428 -22.88 7.96 25.66
N LEU A 429 -22.02 8.84 25.13
CA LEU A 429 -22.34 10.26 24.99
C LEU A 429 -23.52 10.50 24.03
N ALA A 430 -23.60 9.75 22.92
CA ALA A 430 -24.74 9.81 22.01
C ALA A 430 -26.04 9.37 22.70
N LEU A 431 -26.00 8.24 23.42
CA LEU A 431 -27.14 7.68 24.13
C LEU A 431 -27.63 8.59 25.27
N ALA A 432 -26.74 9.27 25.99
CA ALA A 432 -27.13 10.21 27.05
C ALA A 432 -28.04 11.37 26.56
N ARG A 433 -28.15 11.58 25.24
CA ARG A 433 -28.99 12.61 24.61
C ARG A 433 -29.89 12.08 23.48
N GLY A 434 -30.03 10.76 23.37
CA GLY A 434 -30.79 10.13 22.29
C GLY A 434 -30.34 10.54 20.88
N ASN A 435 -29.05 10.83 20.67
CA ASN A 435 -28.48 11.30 19.40
C ASN A 435 -28.19 10.13 18.41
N VAL A 436 -29.20 9.30 18.20
CA VAL A 436 -29.20 8.17 17.26
C VAL A 436 -30.64 7.93 16.79
N GLY A 437 -30.84 7.39 15.58
CA GLY A 437 -32.17 6.97 15.14
C GLY A 437 -33.16 8.09 14.82
N ARG A 438 -32.69 9.33 14.61
CA ARG A 438 -33.55 10.48 14.33
C ARG A 438 -32.87 11.51 13.43
N PRO A 439 -33.64 12.36 12.71
CA PRO A 439 -33.07 13.34 11.78
C PRO A 439 -32.05 14.29 12.42
N GLY A 440 -30.94 14.50 11.73
CA GLY A 440 -29.83 15.36 12.16
C GLY A 440 -29.00 14.81 13.31
N ALA A 441 -29.19 13.54 13.68
CA ALA A 441 -28.43 12.88 14.75
C ALA A 441 -27.89 11.52 14.30
N GLY A 442 -26.72 11.14 14.81
CA GLY A 442 -26.18 9.82 14.55
C GLY A 442 -24.71 9.63 14.89
N LEU A 443 -24.30 8.38 14.75
CA LEU A 443 -22.95 7.88 14.99
C LEU A 443 -22.29 7.61 13.63
N MET A 444 -21.18 8.30 13.35
CA MET A 444 -20.49 8.24 12.06
C MET A 444 -19.00 7.92 12.22
N PRO A 445 -18.61 6.64 12.18
CA PRO A 445 -17.22 6.29 11.92
C PRO A 445 -16.89 6.65 10.47
N ILE A 446 -16.25 7.80 10.24
CA ILE A 446 -15.99 8.29 8.88
C ILE A 446 -14.89 7.46 8.22
N ARG A 447 -15.29 6.58 7.29
CA ARG A 447 -14.37 5.63 6.66
C ARG A 447 -13.45 6.33 5.66
N GLY A 448 -12.21 5.85 5.55
CA GLY A 448 -11.22 6.38 4.62
C GLY A 448 -11.39 5.84 3.20
N HIS A 449 -11.10 4.55 3.01
CA HIS A 449 -11.10 3.92 1.68
C HIS A 449 -12.47 3.41 1.26
N SER A 450 -12.76 3.51 -0.04
CA SER A 450 -13.99 3.03 -0.69
C SER A 450 -14.42 1.60 -0.34
N GLY A 451 -13.48 0.69 -0.10
CA GLY A 451 -13.78 -0.71 0.21
C GLY A 451 -13.90 -1.05 1.70
N VAL A 452 -13.70 -0.10 2.62
CA VAL A 452 -13.66 -0.41 4.08
C VAL A 452 -14.98 -0.98 4.59
N GLN A 453 -16.11 -0.38 4.18
CA GLN A 453 -17.42 -0.84 4.63
C GLN A 453 -17.82 -2.14 3.92
N GLY A 454 -17.70 -2.16 2.59
CA GLY A 454 -18.04 -3.30 1.75
C GLY A 454 -17.24 -4.56 2.09
N GLY A 455 -15.92 -4.46 2.26
CA GLY A 455 -15.09 -5.62 2.58
C GLY A 455 -15.45 -6.30 3.90
N ALA A 456 -15.85 -5.53 4.91
CA ALA A 456 -16.35 -6.07 6.17
C ALA A 456 -17.69 -6.78 6.00
N GLU A 457 -18.63 -6.17 5.28
CA GLU A 457 -19.98 -6.70 5.07
C GLU A 457 -20.01 -7.92 4.13
N MET A 458 -19.08 -7.99 3.17
CA MET A 458 -18.91 -9.16 2.31
C MET A 458 -18.25 -10.35 3.02
N GLY A 459 -17.85 -10.21 4.30
CA GLY A 459 -17.26 -11.29 5.08
C GLY A 459 -15.77 -11.52 4.84
N CYS A 460 -15.07 -10.55 4.23
CA CYS A 460 -13.61 -10.57 4.05
C CYS A 460 -12.90 -10.12 5.34
N TYR A 461 -13.24 -10.79 6.44
CA TYR A 461 -12.77 -10.53 7.79
C TYR A 461 -12.46 -11.87 8.45
N ALA A 462 -11.35 -11.92 9.18
CA ALA A 462 -10.92 -13.16 9.84
C ALA A 462 -11.85 -13.59 10.99
N THR A 463 -12.74 -12.70 11.44
CA THR A 463 -13.55 -12.86 12.65
C THR A 463 -15.06 -12.91 12.40
N VAL A 464 -15.53 -12.73 11.16
CA VAL A 464 -16.96 -12.77 10.81
C VAL A 464 -17.18 -13.38 9.43
N LEU A 465 -18.35 -14.01 9.24
CA LEU A 465 -18.89 -14.45 7.96
C LEU A 465 -19.58 -13.27 7.21
N PRO A 466 -19.97 -13.44 5.93
CA PRO A 466 -20.73 -12.43 5.21
C PRO A 466 -21.96 -11.94 6.00
N GLY A 467 -22.28 -10.66 5.86
CA GLY A 467 -23.32 -10.01 6.65
C GLY A 467 -22.87 -9.55 8.04
N GLY A 468 -21.63 -9.83 8.46
CA GLY A 468 -21.14 -9.51 9.81
C GLY A 468 -21.60 -10.52 10.86
N VAL A 469 -21.95 -11.73 10.43
CA VAL A 469 -22.37 -12.84 11.28
C VAL A 469 -21.14 -13.41 12.01
N PRO A 470 -21.18 -13.63 13.34
CA PRO A 470 -20.07 -14.26 14.07
C PRO A 470 -19.70 -15.61 13.47
N ILE A 471 -18.42 -15.98 13.52
CA ILE A 471 -17.97 -17.32 13.11
C ILE A 471 -18.16 -18.26 14.31
N GLU A 472 -19.21 -19.07 14.26
CA GLU A 472 -19.61 -20.02 15.29
C GLU A 472 -20.16 -21.28 14.61
N GLN A 473 -20.39 -22.37 15.37
CA GLN A 473 -20.83 -23.64 14.77
C GLN A 473 -22.13 -23.49 13.97
N GLU A 474 -23.15 -22.86 14.55
CA GLU A 474 -24.46 -22.68 13.92
C GLU A 474 -24.40 -21.83 12.64
N SER A 475 -23.69 -20.70 12.69
CA SER A 475 -23.58 -19.81 11.53
C SER A 475 -22.72 -20.42 10.41
N ALA A 476 -21.69 -21.19 10.77
CA ALA A 476 -20.88 -21.94 9.81
C ALA A 476 -21.68 -23.06 9.15
N GLU A 477 -22.54 -23.77 9.88
CA GLU A 477 -23.45 -24.79 9.32
C GLU A 477 -24.50 -24.17 8.39
N ALA A 478 -25.09 -23.04 8.78
CA ALA A 478 -26.05 -22.31 7.94
C ALA A 478 -25.43 -21.87 6.61
N LEU A 479 -24.21 -21.29 6.65
CA LEU A 479 -23.50 -20.91 5.43
C LEU A 479 -23.03 -22.12 4.63
N THR A 480 -22.64 -23.21 5.30
CA THR A 480 -22.30 -24.50 4.65
C THR A 480 -23.49 -25.03 3.84
N ALA A 481 -24.70 -24.99 4.40
CA ALA A 481 -25.91 -25.42 3.70
C ALA A 481 -26.21 -24.57 2.46
N GLN A 482 -25.95 -23.26 2.53
CA GLN A 482 -26.12 -22.35 1.39
C GLN A 482 -25.04 -22.54 0.31
N TYR A 483 -23.78 -22.72 0.72
CA TYR A 483 -22.64 -22.82 -0.19
C TYR A 483 -22.38 -24.23 -0.74
N GLY A 484 -22.91 -25.27 -0.10
CA GLY A 484 -22.68 -26.66 -0.49
C GLY A 484 -21.30 -27.21 -0.13
N PHE A 485 -20.46 -26.45 0.61
CA PHE A 485 -19.17 -26.91 1.12
C PHE A 485 -18.94 -26.47 2.58
N ARG A 486 -18.19 -27.28 3.32
CA ARG A 486 -17.92 -27.06 4.76
C ARG A 486 -17.19 -25.74 5.01
N ILE A 487 -17.74 -24.94 5.91
CA ILE A 487 -17.11 -23.75 6.50
C ILE A 487 -16.58 -24.10 7.90
N GLY A 488 -15.39 -23.59 8.26
CA GLY A 488 -14.83 -23.74 9.61
C GLY A 488 -15.51 -22.81 10.61
N ALA A 489 -15.72 -23.30 11.83
CA ALA A 489 -16.33 -22.54 12.94
C ALA A 489 -15.32 -21.72 13.77
N GLU A 490 -14.04 -21.74 13.40
CA GLU A 490 -12.97 -21.01 14.10
C GLU A 490 -12.60 -19.72 13.37
N ARG A 491 -12.20 -18.68 14.11
CA ARG A 491 -11.66 -17.45 13.48
C ARG A 491 -10.35 -17.74 12.75
N GLY A 492 -10.03 -16.94 11.73
CA GLY A 492 -8.71 -16.92 11.10
C GLY A 492 -7.75 -15.91 11.72
N LEU A 493 -6.59 -15.78 11.10
CA LEU A 493 -5.57 -14.78 11.39
C LEU A 493 -5.97 -13.40 10.84
N SER A 494 -5.88 -12.37 11.69
CA SER A 494 -6.00 -10.97 11.27
C SER A 494 -4.78 -10.51 10.47
N ALA A 495 -4.90 -9.39 9.76
CA ALA A 495 -3.83 -8.86 8.90
C ALA A 495 -2.45 -8.75 9.58
N ALA A 496 -2.40 -8.34 10.84
CA ALA A 496 -1.14 -8.24 11.58
C ALA A 496 -0.67 -9.62 12.09
N GLU A 497 -1.58 -10.49 12.52
CA GLU A 497 -1.27 -11.88 12.88
C GLU A 497 -0.71 -12.68 11.69
N MET A 498 -1.15 -12.40 10.45
CA MET A 498 -0.58 -13.01 9.24
C MET A 498 0.91 -12.71 9.08
N VAL A 499 1.33 -11.46 9.35
CA VAL A 499 2.74 -11.06 9.29
C VAL A 499 3.52 -11.70 10.43
N GLU A 500 2.96 -11.77 11.64
CA GLU A 500 3.62 -12.46 12.76
C GLU A 500 3.78 -13.96 12.52
N ALA A 501 2.75 -14.61 12.00
CA ALA A 501 2.77 -16.02 11.60
C ALA A 501 3.81 -16.28 10.50
N SER A 502 3.93 -15.35 9.54
CA SER A 502 5.02 -15.37 8.55
C SER A 502 6.40 -15.34 9.23
N GLY A 503 6.57 -14.46 10.21
CA GLY A 503 7.79 -14.36 11.02
C GLY A 503 8.12 -15.65 11.77
N ARG A 504 7.11 -16.38 12.26
CA ARG A 504 7.26 -17.68 12.94
C ARG A 504 7.41 -18.87 11.99
N GLY A 505 7.29 -18.68 10.68
CA GLY A 505 7.33 -19.77 9.69
C GLY A 505 6.05 -20.62 9.67
N GLU A 506 4.93 -20.06 10.12
CA GLU A 506 3.62 -20.72 10.19
C GLU A 506 2.80 -20.56 8.89
N LEU A 507 3.23 -19.68 7.98
CA LEU A 507 2.60 -19.49 6.66
C LEU A 507 3.55 -19.91 5.54
N ASP A 508 3.06 -20.80 4.67
CA ASP A 508 3.69 -21.23 3.44
C ASP A 508 3.28 -20.34 2.24
N VAL A 509 2.05 -19.82 2.26
CA VAL A 509 1.50 -18.97 1.19
C VAL A 509 0.84 -17.71 1.76
N LEU A 510 1.27 -16.55 1.29
CA LEU A 510 0.60 -15.27 1.56
C LEU A 510 0.13 -14.66 0.23
N TRP A 511 -1.18 -14.63 0.01
CA TRP A 511 -1.80 -14.03 -1.18
C TRP A 511 -2.32 -12.64 -0.86
N SER A 512 -1.64 -11.62 -1.37
CA SER A 512 -2.01 -10.21 -1.20
C SER A 512 -2.70 -9.69 -2.47
N VAL A 513 -3.98 -9.35 -2.38
CA VAL A 513 -4.72 -8.60 -3.41
C VAL A 513 -4.59 -7.12 -3.09
N GLY A 514 -3.56 -6.51 -3.68
CA GLY A 514 -3.07 -5.19 -3.36
C GLY A 514 -2.50 -5.06 -1.94
N GLY A 515 -2.12 -3.83 -1.59
CA GLY A 515 -1.67 -3.46 -0.25
C GLY A 515 -0.16 -3.54 -0.06
N ASN A 516 0.30 -3.04 1.08
CA ASN A 516 1.72 -2.97 1.41
C ASN A 516 1.91 -2.94 2.93
N PHE A 517 2.12 -4.11 3.55
CA PHE A 517 2.40 -4.24 4.98
C PHE A 517 3.68 -3.51 5.40
N LEU A 518 4.71 -3.51 4.55
CA LEU A 518 5.99 -2.87 4.86
C LEU A 518 5.82 -1.38 5.14
N ASP A 519 4.98 -0.70 4.36
CA ASP A 519 4.71 0.73 4.54
C ASP A 519 3.56 0.98 5.52
N THR A 520 2.79 -0.03 5.93
CA THR A 520 1.54 0.20 6.70
C THR A 520 1.54 -0.30 8.12
N LEU A 521 2.34 -1.31 8.45
CA LEU A 521 2.42 -1.84 9.81
C LEU A 521 3.57 -1.18 10.59
N PRO A 522 3.46 -1.11 11.93
CA PRO A 522 4.56 -0.74 12.81
C PRO A 522 5.79 -1.64 12.64
N GLU A 523 6.97 -1.15 13.02
CA GLU A 523 8.24 -1.88 12.94
C GLU A 523 8.54 -2.46 11.54
N PRO A 524 8.72 -1.61 10.51
CA PRO A 524 8.87 -2.06 9.13
C PRO A 524 10.05 -3.04 8.94
N ALA A 525 11.10 -2.95 9.76
CA ALA A 525 12.22 -3.90 9.74
C ALA A 525 11.80 -5.32 10.17
N ALA A 526 10.93 -5.45 11.18
CA ALA A 526 10.38 -6.73 11.62
C ALA A 526 9.42 -7.28 10.57
N VAL A 527 8.57 -6.43 9.99
CA VAL A 527 7.67 -6.79 8.89
C VAL A 527 8.47 -7.31 7.68
N HIS A 528 9.54 -6.62 7.30
CA HIS A 528 10.45 -7.06 6.23
C HIS A 528 10.99 -8.47 6.50
N ALA A 529 11.59 -8.68 7.68
CA ALA A 529 12.16 -9.96 8.08
C ALA A 529 11.12 -11.09 8.13
N ALA A 530 9.87 -10.78 8.47
CA ALA A 530 8.77 -11.74 8.46
C ALA A 530 8.36 -12.13 7.03
N LEU A 531 8.22 -11.15 6.14
CA LEU A 531 7.83 -11.40 4.75
C LEU A 531 8.92 -12.15 3.95
N GLU A 532 10.19 -11.98 4.29
CA GLU A 532 11.30 -12.75 3.71
C GLU A 532 11.24 -14.25 4.02
N ARG A 533 10.50 -14.65 5.07
CA ARG A 533 10.39 -16.06 5.48
C ARG A 533 9.29 -16.82 4.75
N VAL A 534 8.32 -16.12 4.16
CA VAL A 534 7.19 -16.76 3.48
C VAL A 534 7.69 -17.46 2.22
N PRO A 535 7.52 -18.80 2.09
CA PRO A 535 7.92 -19.56 0.92
C PRO A 535 7.32 -19.01 -0.37
N LEU A 536 5.99 -18.88 -0.46
CA LEU A 536 5.32 -18.28 -1.61
C LEU A 536 4.59 -16.99 -1.21
N ARG A 537 5.01 -15.87 -1.80
CA ARG A 537 4.24 -14.62 -1.77
C ARG A 537 3.61 -14.36 -3.12
N VAL A 538 2.30 -14.17 -3.14
CA VAL A 538 1.56 -13.77 -4.34
C VAL A 538 1.08 -12.35 -4.17
N HIS A 539 1.41 -11.49 -5.14
CA HIS A 539 0.98 -10.11 -5.18
C HIS A 539 0.12 -9.90 -6.42
N GLN A 540 -1.19 -9.79 -6.20
CA GLN A 540 -2.13 -9.43 -7.24
C GLN A 540 -2.41 -7.92 -7.16
N ASP A 541 -1.81 -7.14 -8.05
CA ASP A 541 -1.82 -5.68 -7.97
C ASP A 541 -1.82 -5.04 -9.37
N ILE A 542 -2.16 -3.76 -9.41
CA ILE A 542 -2.09 -2.92 -10.60
C ILE A 542 -0.71 -2.25 -10.75
N ILE A 543 0.04 -2.06 -9.66
CA ILE A 543 1.33 -1.35 -9.62
C ILE A 543 2.37 -2.10 -8.79
N ILE A 544 3.65 -1.77 -8.97
CA ILE A 544 4.73 -2.27 -8.12
C ILE A 544 4.78 -1.52 -6.78
N SER A 545 5.02 -2.25 -5.69
CA SER A 545 5.23 -1.71 -4.34
C SER A 545 6.55 -2.20 -3.71
N SER A 546 7.01 -1.53 -2.66
CA SER A 546 8.25 -1.88 -1.94
C SER A 546 8.23 -3.32 -1.40
N GLN A 547 7.07 -3.81 -0.93
CA GLN A 547 6.91 -5.18 -0.43
C GLN A 547 7.22 -6.25 -1.47
N MET A 548 6.94 -5.98 -2.74
CA MET A 548 7.21 -6.93 -3.83
C MET A 548 8.71 -7.15 -4.06
N LEU A 549 9.54 -6.21 -3.62
CA LEU A 549 11.00 -6.22 -3.80
C LEU A 549 11.76 -6.88 -2.64
N VAL A 550 11.06 -7.15 -1.52
CA VAL A 550 11.57 -7.94 -0.40
C VAL A 550 12.03 -9.30 -0.94
N ASP A 551 13.12 -9.86 -0.43
CA ASP A 551 13.59 -11.15 -0.91
C ASP A 551 12.57 -12.26 -0.64
N PRO A 552 12.39 -13.22 -1.57
CA PRO A 552 11.48 -14.34 -1.35
C PRO A 552 12.08 -15.37 -0.38
N GLY A 553 11.22 -16.01 0.41
CA GLY A 553 11.59 -17.24 1.13
C GLY A 553 11.94 -18.35 0.14
N ASP A 554 11.12 -18.50 -0.90
CA ASP A 554 11.37 -19.34 -2.07
C ASP A 554 10.96 -18.60 -3.37
N THR A 555 9.71 -18.18 -3.50
CA THR A 555 9.16 -17.57 -4.72
C THR A 555 8.25 -16.37 -4.43
N VAL A 556 8.36 -15.33 -5.25
CA VAL A 556 7.37 -14.24 -5.35
C VAL A 556 6.72 -14.29 -6.74
N LEU A 557 5.39 -14.24 -6.77
CA LEU A 557 4.57 -14.07 -7.97
C LEU A 557 3.96 -12.67 -8.00
N LEU A 558 4.04 -12.00 -9.15
CA LEU A 558 3.30 -10.78 -9.44
C LEU A 558 2.22 -11.12 -10.46
N LEU A 559 0.96 -10.85 -10.11
CA LEU A 559 -0.20 -11.12 -10.96
C LEU A 559 -0.87 -9.79 -11.33
N PRO A 560 -0.95 -9.43 -12.62
CA PRO A 560 -1.49 -8.14 -13.04
C PRO A 560 -3.01 -8.10 -12.86
N ALA A 561 -3.50 -7.08 -12.15
CA ALA A 561 -4.93 -6.85 -11.94
C ALA A 561 -5.51 -5.77 -12.88
N THR A 562 -6.78 -5.90 -13.21
CA THR A 562 -7.57 -4.80 -13.77
C THR A 562 -7.91 -3.79 -12.68
N THR A 563 -8.07 -2.52 -13.03
CA THR A 563 -8.78 -1.59 -12.13
C THR A 563 -10.27 -1.92 -12.12
N ARG A 564 -11.00 -1.47 -11.10
CA ARG A 564 -12.48 -1.60 -11.10
C ARG A 564 -13.19 -0.98 -12.30
N TYR A 565 -12.58 0.00 -12.96
CA TYR A 565 -13.15 0.63 -14.17
C TYR A 565 -12.97 -0.24 -15.41
N GLU A 566 -12.19 -1.32 -15.31
CA GLU A 566 -11.93 -2.27 -16.38
C GLU A 566 -12.54 -3.64 -16.06
N GLN A 567 -13.09 -3.82 -14.86
CA GLN A 567 -13.74 -5.05 -14.42
C GLN A 567 -14.94 -5.36 -15.35
N PRO A 568 -14.93 -6.50 -16.07
CA PRO A 568 -16.04 -6.90 -16.91
C PRO A 568 -17.36 -6.95 -16.14
N GLY A 569 -18.40 -6.33 -16.69
CA GLY A 569 -19.72 -6.26 -16.05
C GLY A 569 -19.84 -5.24 -14.90
N GLY A 570 -18.79 -4.44 -14.64
CA GLY A 570 -18.75 -3.45 -13.58
C GLY A 570 -18.77 -4.06 -12.18
N GLY A 571 -18.70 -3.20 -11.17
CA GLY A 571 -18.68 -3.62 -9.77
C GLY A 571 -19.28 -2.58 -8.83
N THR A 572 -19.49 -2.99 -7.59
CA THR A 572 -20.10 -2.16 -6.56
C THR A 572 -19.11 -1.81 -5.45
N GLU A 573 -19.37 -0.70 -4.76
CA GLU A 573 -18.71 -0.32 -3.51
C GLU A 573 -19.73 0.12 -2.47
N THR A 574 -19.35 0.11 -1.21
CA THR A 574 -20.20 0.56 -0.11
C THR A 574 -19.59 1.74 0.62
N THR A 575 -20.31 2.86 0.63
CA THR A 575 -19.85 4.12 1.22
C THR A 575 -19.96 4.12 2.75
N THR A 576 -19.42 5.17 3.39
CA THR A 576 -19.55 5.42 4.84
C THR A 576 -21.01 5.51 5.26
N GLU A 577 -21.89 6.08 4.44
CA GLU A 577 -23.33 6.18 4.70
C GLU A 577 -24.12 4.93 4.29
N ARG A 578 -23.44 3.78 4.09
CA ARG A 578 -24.05 2.48 3.74
C ARG A 578 -24.66 2.42 2.35
N ARG A 579 -24.29 3.36 1.48
CA ARG A 579 -24.80 3.38 0.11
C ARG A 579 -23.97 2.41 -0.73
N VAL A 580 -24.63 1.41 -1.31
CA VAL A 580 -24.04 0.47 -2.26
C VAL A 580 -24.19 1.08 -3.65
N ALA A 581 -23.10 1.55 -4.23
CA ALA A 581 -23.09 2.30 -5.48
C ALA A 581 -22.45 1.48 -6.61
N PHE A 582 -23.06 1.51 -7.78
CA PHE A 582 -22.56 0.79 -8.96
C PHE A 582 -21.63 1.64 -9.81
N SER A 583 -20.47 1.07 -10.13
CA SER A 583 -19.51 1.60 -11.10
C SER A 583 -19.47 0.68 -12.33
N PRO A 584 -19.81 1.18 -13.53
CA PRO A 584 -19.78 0.37 -14.74
C PRO A 584 -18.35 0.04 -15.16
N GLU A 585 -18.21 -0.98 -16.00
CA GLU A 585 -17.04 -1.13 -16.85
C GLU A 585 -16.96 0.10 -17.79
N ILE A 586 -15.78 0.70 -17.87
CA ILE A 586 -15.52 1.90 -18.67
C ILE A 586 -14.65 1.50 -19.86
N PRO A 587 -15.14 1.70 -21.10
CA PRO A 587 -14.34 1.46 -22.30
C PRO A 587 -13.04 2.28 -22.25
N GLY A 588 -11.92 1.70 -22.65
CA GLY A 588 -10.61 2.36 -22.59
C GLY A 588 -9.47 1.38 -22.89
N PRO A 589 -8.22 1.84 -22.76
CA PRO A 589 -7.06 0.96 -22.84
C PRO A 589 -7.18 -0.21 -21.85
N ARG A 590 -6.55 -1.34 -22.18
CA ARG A 590 -6.38 -2.50 -21.30
C ARG A 590 -4.88 -2.79 -21.21
N ILE A 591 -4.44 -3.24 -20.04
CA ILE A 591 -3.01 -3.39 -19.72
C ILE A 591 -2.62 -4.86 -19.86
N GLY A 592 -1.89 -5.18 -20.92
CA GLY A 592 -1.33 -6.51 -21.15
C GLY A 592 -2.35 -7.64 -20.96
N GLU A 593 -2.00 -8.59 -20.10
CA GLU A 593 -2.81 -9.74 -19.70
C GLU A 593 -3.47 -9.55 -18.32
N ALA A 594 -3.70 -8.31 -17.88
CA ALA A 594 -4.34 -8.04 -16.60
C ALA A 594 -5.76 -8.64 -16.53
N ARG A 595 -6.08 -9.33 -15.43
CA ARG A 595 -7.39 -9.97 -15.18
C ARG A 595 -8.06 -9.38 -13.94
N SER A 596 -9.39 -9.46 -13.87
CA SER A 596 -10.11 -9.05 -12.66
C SER A 596 -9.84 -9.99 -11.50
N GLU A 597 -9.80 -9.42 -10.31
CA GLU A 597 -9.29 -10.12 -9.14
C GLU A 597 -10.13 -11.34 -8.78
N TRP A 598 -11.45 -11.19 -8.81
CA TRP A 598 -12.39 -12.28 -8.57
C TRP A 598 -12.20 -13.45 -9.56
N GLN A 599 -11.91 -13.20 -10.83
CA GLN A 599 -11.72 -14.26 -11.84
C GLN A 599 -10.48 -15.11 -11.54
N VAL A 600 -9.39 -14.44 -11.13
CA VAL A 600 -8.12 -15.12 -10.78
C VAL A 600 -8.31 -15.99 -9.53
N LEU A 601 -9.08 -15.53 -8.56
CA LEU A 601 -9.37 -16.28 -7.33
C LEU A 601 -10.22 -17.53 -7.59
N LEU A 602 -11.21 -17.44 -8.50
CA LEU A 602 -12.00 -18.62 -8.93
C LEU A 602 -11.13 -19.64 -9.69
N ASP A 603 -10.28 -19.17 -10.60
CA ASP A 603 -9.35 -20.01 -11.37
C ASP A 603 -8.35 -20.73 -10.44
N LEU A 604 -7.79 -20.01 -9.45
CA LEU A 604 -6.97 -20.59 -8.40
C LEU A 604 -7.71 -21.71 -7.65
N ALA A 605 -8.94 -21.45 -7.20
CA ALA A 605 -9.73 -22.42 -6.46
C ALA A 605 -10.01 -23.69 -7.29
N ALA A 606 -10.35 -23.51 -8.57
CA ALA A 606 -10.58 -24.61 -9.50
C ALA A 606 -9.32 -25.46 -9.74
N ARG A 607 -8.13 -24.83 -9.76
CA ARG A 607 -6.86 -25.58 -9.87
C ARG A 607 -6.49 -26.30 -8.59
N VAL A 608 -6.74 -25.71 -7.42
CA VAL A 608 -6.43 -26.35 -6.13
C VAL A 608 -7.30 -27.58 -5.90
N ASP A 609 -8.59 -27.49 -6.20
CA ASP A 609 -9.56 -28.58 -6.00
C ASP A 609 -10.51 -28.73 -7.20
N PRO A 610 -10.05 -29.35 -8.30
CA PRO A 610 -10.85 -29.51 -9.52
C PRO A 610 -12.13 -30.31 -9.31
N VAL A 611 -12.14 -31.23 -8.33
CA VAL A 611 -13.28 -32.11 -8.04
C VAL A 611 -14.43 -31.33 -7.42
N ARG A 612 -14.14 -30.43 -6.46
CA ARG A 612 -15.16 -29.63 -5.77
C ARG A 612 -15.39 -28.26 -6.42
N ALA A 613 -14.62 -27.88 -7.44
CA ALA A 613 -14.69 -26.57 -8.09
C ALA A 613 -16.11 -26.17 -8.53
N ALA A 614 -16.90 -27.14 -9.03
CA ALA A 614 -18.27 -26.90 -9.47
C ALA A 614 -19.21 -26.40 -8.35
N VAL A 615 -18.87 -26.63 -7.08
CA VAL A 615 -19.64 -26.19 -5.90
C VAL A 615 -19.40 -24.71 -5.59
N LEU A 616 -18.28 -24.13 -6.05
CA LEU A 616 -17.90 -22.75 -5.74
C LEU A 616 -18.81 -21.67 -6.38
N CYS A 617 -19.80 -22.09 -7.18
CA CYS A 617 -20.48 -21.32 -8.21
C CYS A 617 -19.47 -20.89 -9.28
N SER A 618 -19.57 -21.46 -10.48
CA SER A 618 -18.82 -21.03 -11.66
C SER A 618 -19.36 -19.69 -12.14
N PHE A 619 -19.15 -18.61 -11.38
CA PHE A 619 -19.61 -17.29 -11.76
C PHE A 619 -19.06 -16.93 -13.14
N GLU A 620 -19.94 -16.78 -14.12
CA GLU A 620 -19.56 -16.36 -15.47
C GLU A 620 -19.47 -14.82 -15.55
N SER A 621 -20.15 -14.12 -14.63
CA SER A 621 -20.24 -12.67 -14.61
C SER A 621 -20.25 -12.07 -13.20
N ALA A 622 -19.84 -10.80 -13.10
CA ALA A 622 -19.99 -10.01 -11.88
C ALA A 622 -21.46 -9.82 -11.45
N GLN A 623 -22.40 -10.02 -12.37
CA GLN A 623 -23.83 -9.92 -12.10
C GLN A 623 -24.33 -11.10 -11.25
N GLU A 624 -23.92 -12.33 -11.55
CA GLU A 624 -24.26 -13.50 -10.73
C GLU A 624 -23.69 -13.39 -9.31
N ILE A 625 -22.50 -12.79 -9.16
CA ILE A 625 -21.93 -12.51 -7.84
C ILE A 625 -22.86 -11.57 -7.04
N ARG A 626 -23.40 -10.51 -7.67
CA ARG A 626 -24.35 -9.61 -7.01
C ARG A 626 -25.66 -10.30 -6.66
N GLU A 627 -26.14 -11.21 -7.51
CA GLU A 627 -27.33 -12.02 -7.24
C GLU A 627 -27.12 -12.91 -6.01
N GLU A 628 -25.97 -13.57 -5.89
CA GLU A 628 -25.66 -14.36 -4.70
C GLU A 628 -25.44 -13.49 -3.46
N ILE A 629 -24.80 -12.32 -3.58
CA ILE A 629 -24.66 -11.36 -2.46
C ILE A 629 -26.04 -10.98 -1.91
N ALA A 630 -27.02 -10.71 -2.76
CA ALA A 630 -28.37 -10.36 -2.33
C ALA A 630 -29.05 -11.47 -1.50
N CYS A 631 -28.74 -12.73 -1.81
CA CYS A 631 -29.24 -13.89 -1.05
C CYS A 631 -28.50 -14.11 0.27
N VAL A 632 -27.17 -14.00 0.25
CA VAL A 632 -26.30 -14.37 1.39
C VAL A 632 -26.14 -13.23 2.39
N VAL A 633 -26.30 -11.99 1.93
CA VAL A 633 -26.31 -10.78 2.75
C VAL A 633 -27.67 -10.10 2.56
N PRO A 634 -28.74 -10.54 3.25
CA PRO A 634 -30.11 -10.12 2.91
C PRO A 634 -30.37 -8.61 2.93
N TYR A 635 -29.66 -7.85 3.77
CA TYR A 635 -29.80 -6.38 3.79
C TYR A 635 -29.13 -5.68 2.58
N TYR A 636 -28.40 -6.41 1.73
CA TYR A 636 -27.92 -5.96 0.43
C TYR A 636 -28.93 -6.19 -0.70
N ASP A 637 -30.12 -6.74 -0.43
CA ASP A 637 -31.16 -6.90 -1.43
C ASP A 637 -31.40 -5.60 -2.22
N GLY A 638 -31.43 -5.73 -3.54
CA GLY A 638 -31.42 -4.63 -4.50
C GLY A 638 -30.07 -4.44 -5.20
N VAL A 639 -28.96 -4.95 -4.67
CA VAL A 639 -27.63 -4.85 -5.30
C VAL A 639 -27.61 -5.52 -6.69
N GLN A 640 -28.35 -6.61 -6.86
CA GLN A 640 -28.52 -7.34 -8.11
C GLN A 640 -29.24 -6.54 -9.21
N HIS A 641 -29.91 -5.44 -8.85
CA HIS A 641 -30.62 -4.60 -9.81
C HIS A 641 -29.80 -3.41 -10.31
N LEU A 642 -28.63 -3.15 -9.72
CA LEU A 642 -27.77 -2.01 -10.09
C LEU A 642 -27.01 -2.29 -11.39
N LYS A 643 -27.15 -1.43 -12.40
CA LYS A 643 -26.61 -1.67 -13.75
C LYS A 643 -25.97 -0.46 -14.42
N GLN A 644 -26.24 0.75 -13.94
CA GLN A 644 -25.83 1.99 -14.61
C GLN A 644 -25.19 2.98 -13.64
N THR A 645 -24.38 3.91 -14.16
CA THR A 645 -23.78 5.00 -13.37
C THR A 645 -24.87 5.75 -12.60
N GLY A 646 -24.68 5.86 -11.28
CA GLY A 646 -25.59 6.58 -10.40
C GLY A 646 -26.63 5.69 -9.72
N ASP A 647 -26.82 4.45 -10.21
CA ASP A 647 -27.59 3.44 -9.50
C ASP A 647 -26.94 3.18 -8.13
N ALA A 648 -27.78 3.23 -7.09
CA ALA A 648 -27.37 2.88 -5.75
C ALA A 648 -28.57 2.45 -4.90
N ILE A 649 -28.32 1.61 -3.91
CA ILE A 649 -29.22 1.37 -2.77
C ILE A 649 -28.55 1.87 -1.49
N GLN A 650 -29.32 2.17 -0.47
CA GLN A 650 -28.80 2.45 0.87
C GLN A 650 -29.46 1.50 1.85
N TRP A 651 -28.70 0.52 2.34
CA TRP A 651 -29.28 -0.49 3.21
C TRP A 651 -29.64 0.11 4.57
N GLY A 652 -30.81 -0.29 5.08
CA GLY A 652 -31.41 0.27 6.29
C GLY A 652 -31.91 1.73 6.13
N GLY A 653 -32.00 2.25 4.90
CA GLY A 653 -32.49 3.59 4.63
C GLY A 653 -31.55 4.72 5.08
N ALA A 654 -32.10 5.94 5.18
CA ALA A 654 -31.32 7.13 5.54
C ALA A 654 -30.68 7.00 6.94
N ARG A 655 -31.41 6.40 7.89
CA ARG A 655 -30.99 6.24 9.28
C ARG A 655 -31.24 4.83 9.78
N LEU A 656 -30.27 4.30 10.51
CA LEU A 656 -30.43 3.09 11.30
C LEU A 656 -31.01 3.42 12.67
N CYS A 657 -31.66 2.43 13.27
CA CYS A 657 -32.31 2.54 14.58
C CYS A 657 -33.39 3.63 14.62
N GLU A 658 -34.06 3.89 13.49
CA GLU A 658 -35.05 4.96 13.39
C GLU A 658 -36.21 4.75 14.37
N GLY A 659 -36.61 5.81 15.07
CA GLY A 659 -37.60 5.71 16.15
C GLY A 659 -37.08 5.00 17.41
N TRP A 660 -35.75 4.90 17.57
CA TRP A 660 -35.08 4.26 18.71
C TRP A 660 -35.41 2.77 18.87
N VAL A 661 -35.59 2.10 17.74
CA VAL A 661 -35.69 0.63 17.65
C VAL A 661 -34.30 0.07 17.40
N PHE A 662 -33.71 -0.59 18.42
CA PHE A 662 -32.34 -1.10 18.32
C PHE A 662 -32.33 -2.59 17.99
N PRO A 663 -31.58 -3.04 16.96
CA PRO A 663 -31.43 -4.46 16.62
C PRO A 663 -30.42 -5.17 17.54
N THR A 664 -30.52 -4.91 18.84
CA THR A 664 -29.82 -5.64 19.91
C THR A 664 -30.73 -6.77 20.40
N PRO A 665 -30.18 -7.81 21.07
CA PRO A 665 -31.00 -8.93 21.56
C PRO A 665 -32.14 -8.52 22.51
N ASN A 666 -31.98 -7.43 23.26
CA ASN A 666 -32.97 -6.85 24.18
C ASN A 666 -33.85 -5.75 23.53
N GLY A 667 -33.65 -5.41 22.25
CA GLY A 667 -34.38 -4.34 21.57
C GLY A 667 -34.02 -2.92 22.02
N ARG A 668 -33.00 -2.76 22.89
CA ARG A 668 -32.59 -1.51 23.54
C ARG A 668 -31.10 -1.23 23.31
N ALA A 669 -30.71 0.04 23.25
CA ALA A 669 -29.28 0.38 23.19
C ALA A 669 -28.60 0.10 24.54
N ASN A 670 -27.32 -0.23 24.52
CA ASN A 670 -26.56 -0.59 25.71
C ASN A 670 -25.50 0.48 26.01
N PHE A 671 -25.60 1.10 27.17
CA PHE A 671 -24.47 1.80 27.77
C PHE A 671 -23.39 0.78 28.15
N VAL A 672 -22.13 1.14 27.93
CA VAL A 672 -20.99 0.29 28.24
C VAL A 672 -20.11 0.97 29.27
N VAL A 673 -19.83 0.29 30.38
CA VAL A 673 -18.89 0.79 31.38
C VAL A 673 -17.49 0.82 30.79
N VAL A 674 -16.92 2.02 30.68
CA VAL A 674 -15.56 2.26 30.14
C VAL A 674 -14.75 3.04 31.16
N ARG A 675 -13.53 2.58 31.42
CA ARG A 675 -12.64 3.17 32.41
C ARG A 675 -11.48 3.87 31.72
N PRO A 676 -11.20 5.14 32.03
CA PRO A 676 -10.00 5.79 31.55
C PRO A 676 -8.77 5.09 32.14
N ARG A 677 -7.69 5.05 31.37
CA ARG A 677 -6.41 4.56 31.90
C ARG A 677 -5.71 5.70 32.63
N GLU A 678 -5.40 5.48 33.90
CA GLU A 678 -4.45 6.34 34.60
C GLU A 678 -3.11 6.32 33.85
N ARG A 679 -2.59 7.50 33.52
CA ARG A 679 -1.36 7.64 32.76
C ARG A 679 -0.52 8.75 33.36
N GLU A 680 0.52 8.35 34.06
CA GLU A 680 1.65 9.22 34.36
C GLU A 680 2.69 9.05 33.26
N LEU A 681 3.01 10.14 32.56
CA LEU A 681 4.11 10.16 31.63
C LEU A 681 5.41 10.31 32.42
N PRO A 682 6.41 9.41 32.24
CA PRO A 682 7.70 9.59 32.85
C PRO A 682 8.31 10.93 32.45
N ALA A 683 9.03 11.57 33.38
CA ALA A 683 9.71 12.84 33.10
C ALA A 683 10.60 12.74 31.85
N GLY A 684 10.55 13.75 30.98
CA GLY A 684 11.31 13.80 29.74
C GLY A 684 10.76 12.94 28.58
N ARG A 685 9.60 12.30 28.75
CA ARG A 685 8.93 11.53 27.68
C ARG A 685 7.66 12.20 27.18
N PHE A 686 7.31 11.87 25.94
CA PHE A 686 6.16 12.41 25.22
C PHE A 686 5.27 11.29 24.67
N LEU A 687 3.99 11.60 24.48
CA LEU A 687 3.08 10.75 23.71
C LEU A 687 3.16 11.11 22.22
N LEU A 688 3.61 10.17 21.41
CA LEU A 688 3.62 10.31 19.95
C LEU A 688 2.38 9.62 19.35
N SER A 689 1.66 10.33 18.48
CA SER A 689 0.69 9.74 17.58
C SER A 689 1.07 9.97 16.11
N THR A 690 0.55 9.13 15.21
CA THR A 690 0.76 9.32 13.78
C THR A 690 -0.35 10.17 13.16
N ARG A 691 0.01 10.94 12.12
CA ARG A 691 -0.95 11.69 11.31
C ARG A 691 -0.76 11.44 9.82
N ARG A 692 -1.73 11.86 9.02
CA ARG A 692 -1.60 11.92 7.56
C ARG A 692 -1.25 13.36 7.14
N GLY A 693 -0.44 13.47 6.09
CA GLY A 693 -0.21 14.70 5.33
C GLY A 693 -0.87 14.58 3.96
N LYS A 694 -0.35 15.24 2.92
CA LYS A 694 -0.93 15.12 1.57
C LYS A 694 -0.59 13.77 0.92
N GLN A 695 -1.36 12.76 1.30
CA GLN A 695 -1.19 11.37 0.93
C GLN A 695 -2.56 10.67 0.84
N PHE A 696 -2.59 9.47 0.30
CA PHE A 696 -3.72 8.56 0.40
C PHE A 696 -3.24 7.25 1.00
N ASN A 697 -3.56 7.02 2.28
CA ASN A 697 -2.96 5.94 3.09
C ASN A 697 -1.42 5.98 3.00
N SER A 698 -0.73 4.90 2.62
CA SER A 698 0.74 4.87 2.45
C SER A 698 1.22 5.54 1.15
N MET A 699 0.30 5.91 0.23
CA MET A 699 0.68 6.55 -1.03
C MET A 699 0.89 8.06 -0.84
N VAL A 700 2.15 8.48 -0.69
CA VAL A 700 2.52 9.89 -0.58
C VAL A 700 2.37 10.59 -1.94
N TRP A 701 1.61 11.69 -1.99
CA TRP A 701 1.42 12.52 -3.21
C TRP A 701 2.31 13.76 -3.20
N ARG A 702 2.53 14.31 -2.01
CA ARG A 702 3.45 15.43 -1.78
C ARG A 702 4.24 15.18 -0.51
N THR A 703 5.50 15.54 -0.57
CA THR A 703 6.38 15.57 0.60
C THR A 703 6.05 16.74 1.52
N HIS A 704 5.61 17.86 0.94
CA HIS A 704 5.17 19.05 1.67
C HIS A 704 3.64 19.04 1.85
N ASP A 705 3.17 19.15 3.09
CA ASP A 705 1.75 19.28 3.41
C ASP A 705 1.30 20.76 3.35
N PRO A 706 0.43 21.13 2.40
CA PRO A 706 0.03 22.51 2.23
C PRO A 706 -0.89 23.05 3.32
N LEU A 707 -1.47 22.21 4.19
CA LEU A 707 -2.32 22.68 5.30
C LEU A 707 -1.49 23.08 6.53
N THR A 708 -0.45 22.29 6.82
CA THR A 708 0.43 22.50 7.98
C THR A 708 1.72 23.24 7.64
N GLY A 709 2.11 23.28 6.36
CA GLY A 709 3.40 23.82 5.91
C GLY A 709 4.58 22.96 6.35
N ALA A 710 4.35 21.67 6.63
CA ALA A 710 5.34 20.74 7.16
C ALA A 710 5.81 19.75 6.08
N ASP A 711 7.09 19.39 6.14
CA ASP A 711 7.66 18.29 5.35
C ASP A 711 7.53 16.95 6.09
N ARG A 712 7.77 15.84 5.39
CA ARG A 712 7.54 14.47 5.89
C ARG A 712 8.29 14.10 7.16
N ASP A 713 9.44 14.72 7.42
CA ASP A 713 10.25 14.49 8.61
C ASP A 713 9.92 15.45 9.76
N ALA A 714 8.78 16.15 9.71
CA ALA A 714 8.33 17.02 10.80
C ALA A 714 7.93 16.24 12.06
N LEU A 715 8.43 16.70 13.20
CA LEU A 715 7.94 16.40 14.54
C LEU A 715 7.13 17.58 15.05
N PHE A 716 5.80 17.45 15.04
CA PHE A 716 4.88 18.46 15.52
C PHE A 716 4.98 18.54 17.05
N MET A 717 5.39 19.69 17.57
CA MET A 717 5.66 19.90 19.00
C MET A 717 5.06 21.23 19.48
N ALA A 718 4.61 21.26 20.73
CA ALA A 718 4.11 22.48 21.35
C ALA A 718 5.27 23.46 21.59
N PRO A 719 5.10 24.78 21.35
CA PRO A 719 6.14 25.78 21.64
C PRO A 719 6.66 25.73 23.08
N SER A 720 5.80 25.45 24.06
CA SER A 720 6.19 25.33 25.47
C SER A 720 7.11 24.14 25.73
N ASP A 721 6.86 23.01 25.09
CA ASP A 721 7.68 21.80 25.23
C ASP A 721 9.05 22.02 24.58
N ALA A 722 9.06 22.60 23.37
CA ALA A 722 10.29 22.94 22.67
C ALA A 722 11.13 23.93 23.49
N GLN A 723 10.51 24.97 24.07
CA GLN A 723 11.19 25.94 24.93
C GLN A 723 11.78 25.26 26.18
N GLY A 724 11.03 24.37 26.83
CA GLY A 724 11.51 23.60 27.99
C GLY A 724 12.72 22.71 27.68
N MET A 725 12.89 22.32 26.41
CA MET A 725 14.03 21.55 25.90
C MET A 725 15.13 22.40 25.25
N GLY A 726 14.97 23.71 25.17
CA GLY A 726 15.91 24.59 24.45
C GLY A 726 15.92 24.41 22.92
N LEU A 727 14.83 23.91 22.34
CA LEU A 727 14.65 23.65 20.91
C LEU A 727 13.81 24.74 20.24
N GLY A 728 14.05 24.98 18.95
CA GLY A 728 13.28 25.89 18.09
C GLY A 728 12.77 25.24 16.79
N GLU A 729 11.98 25.99 16.02
CA GLU A 729 11.51 25.57 14.68
C GLU A 729 12.69 25.14 13.80
N GLY A 730 12.59 23.96 13.18
CA GLY A 730 13.58 23.42 12.25
C GLY A 730 14.79 22.73 12.91
N ASP A 731 14.95 22.82 14.23
CA ASP A 731 16.02 22.08 14.93
C ASP A 731 15.86 20.57 14.68
N THR A 732 16.97 19.89 14.44
CA THR A 732 16.98 18.44 14.17
C THR A 732 17.08 17.66 15.48
N VAL A 733 16.26 16.63 15.61
CA VAL A 733 16.18 15.78 16.80
C VAL A 733 16.15 14.31 16.41
N LEU A 734 16.49 13.46 17.36
CA LEU A 734 16.28 12.03 17.31
C LEU A 734 15.10 11.67 18.20
N VAL A 735 14.06 11.07 17.63
CA VAL A 735 12.90 10.53 18.35
C VAL A 735 13.15 9.06 18.58
N ARG A 736 13.07 8.60 19.83
CA ARG A 736 13.39 7.22 20.21
C ARG A 736 12.28 6.58 21.02
N SER A 737 12.00 5.31 20.74
CA SER A 737 11.15 4.43 21.55
C SER A 737 11.86 3.09 21.81
N ALA A 738 11.16 2.14 22.43
CA ALA A 738 11.66 0.78 22.59
C ALA A 738 11.79 0.03 21.24
N SER A 739 11.00 0.43 20.23
CA SER A 739 10.94 -0.23 18.91
C SER A 739 12.01 0.27 17.94
N GLY A 740 12.53 1.49 18.15
CA GLY A 740 13.53 2.06 17.26
C GLY A 740 13.73 3.55 17.46
N GLU A 741 14.35 4.18 16.47
CA GLU A 741 14.60 5.62 16.44
C GLU A 741 14.44 6.20 15.04
N VAL A 742 14.04 7.47 14.96
CA VAL A 742 13.85 8.21 13.71
C VAL A 742 14.34 9.64 13.87
N ARG A 743 15.02 10.17 12.85
CA ARG A 743 15.42 11.59 12.81
C ARG A 743 14.25 12.44 12.33
N ALA A 744 14.04 13.57 12.98
CA ALA A 744 12.97 14.50 12.64
C ALA A 744 13.42 15.96 12.79
N ARG A 745 12.66 16.88 12.21
CA ARG A 745 12.81 18.34 12.40
C ARG A 745 11.64 18.88 13.19
N ILE A 746 11.91 19.74 14.17
CA ILE A 746 10.86 20.36 14.98
C ILE A 746 9.97 21.24 14.10
N LYS A 747 8.65 20.98 14.19
CA LYS A 747 7.59 21.83 13.66
C LYS A 747 6.77 22.34 14.84
N LEU A 748 6.96 23.60 15.22
CA LEU A 748 6.17 24.25 16.25
C LEU A 748 4.72 24.34 15.81
N SER A 749 3.83 23.99 16.72
CA SER A 749 2.46 23.67 16.36
C SER A 749 1.51 23.81 17.54
N THR A 750 0.24 24.13 17.25
CA THR A 750 -0.84 24.18 18.24
C THR A 750 -1.30 22.77 18.61
N ILE A 751 -0.39 22.00 19.19
CA ILE A 751 -0.61 20.69 19.76
C ILE A 751 -0.63 20.81 21.28
N ARG A 752 -1.43 19.98 21.94
CA ARG A 752 -1.46 19.93 23.41
C ARG A 752 -0.06 19.53 23.94
N PRO A 753 0.53 20.30 24.89
CA PRO A 753 1.80 19.97 25.52
C PRO A 753 1.86 18.53 26.07
N GLY A 754 3.04 17.91 25.98
CA GLY A 754 3.28 16.50 26.29
C GLY A 754 2.88 15.52 25.18
N ASN A 755 2.28 16.01 24.09
CA ASN A 755 1.97 15.21 22.91
C ASN A 755 2.79 15.68 21.70
N LEU A 756 3.10 14.73 20.82
CA LEU A 756 3.81 14.92 19.58
C LEU A 756 3.04 14.24 18.45
N GLN A 757 3.22 14.73 17.23
CA GLN A 757 2.78 14.01 16.03
C GLN A 757 3.91 13.88 15.02
N MET A 758 3.89 12.79 14.27
CA MET A 758 4.73 12.56 13.10
C MET A 758 3.90 12.01 11.95
N PHE A 759 4.36 12.20 10.72
CA PHE A 759 3.70 11.64 9.56
C PHE A 759 3.84 10.12 9.51
N PHE A 760 2.75 9.45 9.13
CA PHE A 760 2.75 8.06 8.71
C PHE A 760 3.10 7.98 7.22
N PRO A 761 3.95 7.05 6.76
CA PRO A 761 4.52 5.93 7.52
C PRO A 761 5.87 6.20 8.19
N GLU A 762 6.42 7.41 8.09
CA GLU A 762 7.76 7.77 8.59
C GLU A 762 7.92 7.54 10.10
N ALA A 763 6.82 7.60 10.85
CA ALA A 763 6.79 7.29 12.28
C ALA A 763 6.84 5.78 12.61
N ASN A 764 6.51 4.88 11.68
CA ASN A 764 6.38 3.43 11.95
C ASN A 764 7.60 2.78 12.64
N PRO A 765 8.87 3.20 12.39
CA PRO A 765 10.03 2.66 13.11
C PRO A 765 10.02 2.86 14.63
N VAL A 766 9.30 3.86 15.15
CA VAL A 766 9.20 4.11 16.60
C VAL A 766 7.87 3.64 17.20
N ILE A 767 6.96 3.11 16.39
CA ILE A 767 5.69 2.56 16.85
C ILE A 767 5.85 1.08 17.22
N PRO A 768 5.42 0.64 18.41
CA PRO A 768 5.48 -0.76 18.82
C PRO A 768 4.44 -1.64 18.11
N SER A 769 4.87 -2.80 17.65
CA SER A 769 4.04 -3.77 16.91
C SER A 769 3.22 -4.73 17.79
N ASP A 770 3.62 -4.89 19.05
CA ASP A 770 3.07 -5.83 20.03
C ASP A 770 1.81 -5.33 20.74
N ARG A 771 1.39 -4.09 20.47
CA ARG A 771 0.24 -3.44 21.09
C ARG A 771 -0.97 -3.44 20.16
N ARG A 772 -2.07 -4.04 20.62
CA ARG A 772 -3.35 -4.10 19.89
C ARG A 772 -4.55 -3.87 20.77
N ASP A 773 -5.64 -3.42 20.16
CA ASP A 773 -6.96 -3.51 20.79
C ASP A 773 -7.34 -4.99 21.01
N PRO A 774 -7.77 -5.38 22.22
CA PRO A 774 -8.00 -6.79 22.56
C PRO A 774 -9.23 -7.40 21.87
N VAL A 775 -10.16 -6.57 21.36
CA VAL A 775 -11.39 -7.03 20.71
C VAL A 775 -11.25 -7.00 19.19
N ALA A 776 -10.80 -5.86 18.66
CA ALA A 776 -10.72 -5.59 17.25
C ALA A 776 -9.37 -5.97 16.62
N LEU A 777 -8.35 -6.27 17.42
CA LEU A 777 -7.01 -6.64 16.97
C LEU A 777 -6.35 -5.59 16.05
N VAL A 778 -6.79 -4.33 16.13
CA VAL A 778 -6.15 -3.22 15.42
C VAL A 778 -4.83 -2.87 16.11
N PRO A 779 -3.73 -2.64 15.37
CA PRO A 779 -2.49 -2.14 15.95
C PRO A 779 -2.66 -0.74 16.56
N ASP A 780 -1.93 -0.49 17.65
CA ASP A 780 -1.81 0.84 18.24
C ASP A 780 -0.77 1.65 17.47
N TYR A 781 -1.19 2.74 16.82
CA TYR A 781 -0.28 3.62 16.06
C TYR A 781 0.24 4.78 16.90
N ASN A 782 0.37 4.57 18.21
CA ASN A 782 0.90 5.53 19.16
C ASN A 782 2.06 4.94 19.94
N ALA A 783 2.97 5.80 20.38
CA ALA A 783 4.15 5.42 21.15
C ALA A 783 4.40 6.39 22.31
N THR A 784 5.12 5.92 23.32
CA THR A 784 5.77 6.82 24.29
C THR A 784 7.22 6.96 23.84
N VAL A 785 7.67 8.20 23.62
CA VAL A 785 8.97 8.49 23.02
C VAL A 785 9.80 9.45 23.86
N GLU A 786 11.11 9.39 23.67
CA GLU A 786 12.08 10.39 24.09
C GLU A 786 12.50 11.24 22.89
N VAL A 787 12.76 12.53 23.11
CA VAL A 787 13.26 13.45 22.08
C VAL A 787 14.65 13.92 22.49
N LEU A 788 15.64 13.65 21.63
CA LEU A 788 17.04 13.95 21.87
C LEU A 788 17.54 15.03 20.90
N PRO A 789 18.01 16.19 21.37
CA PRO A 789 18.61 17.22 20.52
C PRO A 789 19.84 16.71 19.77
N LEU A 790 19.92 16.97 18.47
CA LEU A 790 21.14 16.81 17.68
C LEU A 790 21.65 18.23 17.37
N GLY A 791 22.79 18.64 17.93
CA GLY A 791 23.24 20.05 17.96
C GLY A 791 23.17 20.80 16.61
N ARG A 792 23.05 22.14 16.68
CA ARG A 792 22.96 23.03 15.51
C ARG A 792 24.20 22.90 14.62
N GLY A 793 24.04 22.32 13.43
CA GLY A 793 25.13 22.23 12.44
C GLY A 793 25.26 20.92 11.67
N GLY A 794 24.31 19.98 11.77
CA GLY A 794 24.29 18.85 10.84
C GLY A 794 24.09 19.33 9.41
N SER A 795 25.06 19.06 8.53
CA SER A 795 25.00 19.25 7.07
C SER A 795 23.62 18.85 6.50
N PRO A 796 23.13 19.46 5.39
CA PRO A 796 21.95 18.94 4.71
C PRO A 796 22.05 17.42 4.54
N LEU A 797 20.96 16.75 4.89
CA LEU A 797 20.81 15.30 4.82
C LEU A 797 21.26 14.82 3.42
N PRO A 798 22.15 13.83 3.31
CA PRO A 798 21.98 12.84 2.25
C PRO A 798 20.59 12.22 2.45
N GLU A 799 19.89 11.86 1.35
CA GLU A 799 18.63 11.10 1.42
C GLU A 799 18.68 10.06 2.55
N GLN A 800 17.59 9.94 3.32
CA GLN A 800 17.50 9.07 4.50
C GLN A 800 18.21 7.74 4.24
N PRO A 801 18.99 7.21 5.21
CA PRO A 801 19.71 5.98 5.00
C PRO A 801 18.71 4.89 4.61
N ARG A 802 18.80 4.45 3.35
CA ARG A 802 18.41 3.11 2.94
C ARG A 802 18.89 2.17 4.02
N THR A 803 18.01 1.30 4.49
CA THR A 803 18.23 0.26 5.50
C THR A 803 19.63 -0.33 5.44
N THR A 804 20.60 0.29 6.10
CA THR A 804 21.92 -0.28 6.29
C THR A 804 21.77 -1.32 7.37
N GLN A 805 21.65 -2.56 6.89
CA GLN A 805 21.78 -3.81 7.61
C GLN A 805 22.79 -3.70 8.77
N ARG A 806 22.30 -3.64 10.01
CA ARG A 806 23.08 -4.11 11.15
C ARG A 806 22.79 -5.60 11.30
N ARG A 807 23.69 -6.43 10.77
CA ARG A 807 23.72 -7.87 11.06
C ARG A 807 23.80 -8.06 12.58
N ALA A 808 22.79 -8.70 13.16
CA ALA A 808 22.88 -9.26 14.49
C ALA A 808 24.06 -10.26 14.53
N ALA A 809 24.89 -10.15 15.56
CA ALA A 809 26.06 -11.00 15.75
C ALA A 809 25.62 -12.47 15.98
N GLN A 810 25.96 -13.34 15.03
CA GLN A 810 26.01 -14.79 15.24
C GLN A 810 27.47 -15.22 15.57
N PRO A 811 27.67 -16.31 16.32
CA PRO A 811 29.00 -16.72 16.79
C PRO A 811 29.94 -17.07 15.63
N ARG A 812 31.19 -16.63 15.74
CA ARG A 812 32.26 -16.74 14.72
C ARG A 812 32.62 -18.20 14.44
N ALA A 813 32.43 -18.63 13.19
CA ALA A 813 33.29 -19.62 12.54
C ALA A 813 34.29 -18.85 11.64
N GLU A 814 35.56 -19.22 11.74
CA GLU A 814 36.73 -18.53 11.18
C GLU A 814 36.60 -18.19 9.68
N ARG A 815 36.67 -16.90 9.35
CA ARG A 815 36.88 -16.42 7.97
C ARG A 815 38.19 -15.64 7.90
N ARG A 816 39.05 -16.07 6.98
CA ARG A 816 40.30 -15.41 6.56
C ARG A 816 40.04 -13.95 6.14
N GLU A 817 40.92 -13.05 6.57
CA GLU A 817 40.89 -11.62 6.27
C GLU A 817 40.93 -11.36 4.76
N ALA A 818 39.96 -10.55 4.28
CA ALA A 818 39.98 -9.95 2.96
C ALA A 818 40.45 -8.49 3.10
N VAL A 819 41.53 -8.17 2.38
CA VAL A 819 42.12 -6.83 2.27
C VAL A 819 41.12 -5.87 1.61
N ARG A 820 40.92 -4.67 2.19
CA ARG A 820 40.11 -3.58 1.60
C ARG A 820 40.84 -2.96 0.40
N PRO A 821 40.19 -2.71 -0.76
CA PRO A 821 40.82 -2.01 -1.87
C PRO A 821 40.82 -0.48 -1.66
N PRO A 822 41.75 0.27 -2.29
CA PRO A 822 41.88 1.72 -2.13
C PRO A 822 40.84 2.52 -2.93
N SER A 823 40.62 3.77 -2.53
CA SER A 823 39.69 4.75 -3.11
C SER A 823 39.93 4.99 -4.61
N GLY A 824 38.86 4.80 -5.41
CA GLY A 824 38.87 4.83 -6.88
C GLY A 824 38.10 3.65 -7.53
N SER A 825 37.54 2.76 -6.70
CA SER A 825 36.94 1.47 -7.03
C SER A 825 35.95 1.49 -8.21
N THR A 826 36.36 0.93 -9.35
CA THR A 826 35.45 0.23 -10.26
C THR A 826 34.88 -1.01 -9.54
N ALA A 827 33.69 -1.48 -9.92
CA ALA A 827 33.13 -2.70 -9.36
C ALA A 827 34.06 -3.91 -9.64
N PRO A 828 34.12 -4.93 -8.77
CA PRO A 828 34.78 -6.20 -9.07
C PRO A 828 34.31 -6.74 -10.43
N THR A 829 35.26 -7.09 -11.30
CA THR A 829 34.99 -7.42 -12.71
C THR A 829 35.87 -8.59 -13.14
N SER A 830 35.29 -9.60 -13.81
CA SER A 830 36.02 -10.70 -14.43
C SER A 830 36.40 -10.33 -15.87
N GLY A 831 37.68 -10.50 -16.24
CA GLY A 831 38.15 -10.34 -17.61
C GLY A 831 37.97 -11.63 -18.42
N ILE A 832 37.52 -11.54 -19.66
CA ILE A 832 37.39 -12.67 -20.60
C ILE A 832 38.18 -12.35 -21.87
N VAL A 833 39.14 -13.21 -22.19
CA VAL A 833 39.91 -13.18 -23.45
C VAL A 833 39.42 -14.29 -24.37
N LEU A 834 38.90 -13.93 -25.54
CA LEU A 834 38.45 -14.89 -26.56
C LEU A 834 39.64 -15.34 -27.42
N ALA A 835 40.07 -16.60 -27.26
CA ALA A 835 41.25 -17.17 -27.92
C ALA A 835 40.93 -18.37 -28.84
N GLY A 836 39.67 -18.52 -29.28
CA GLY A 836 39.19 -19.66 -30.07
C GLY A 836 39.22 -19.49 -31.60
N GLY A 837 39.89 -18.45 -32.12
CA GLY A 837 39.93 -18.16 -33.57
C GLY A 837 40.74 -19.19 -34.37
N ARG A 838 40.39 -19.40 -35.65
CA ARG A 838 41.12 -20.31 -36.56
C ARG A 838 42.42 -19.76 -37.13
N SER A 839 42.68 -18.46 -36.96
CA SER A 839 43.81 -17.74 -37.55
C SER A 839 43.98 -17.99 -39.06
N SER A 840 42.88 -18.25 -39.77
CA SER A 840 42.89 -18.73 -41.16
C SER A 840 43.45 -17.72 -42.14
N ARG A 841 43.27 -16.41 -41.87
CA ARG A 841 43.87 -15.31 -42.64
C ARG A 841 45.36 -15.13 -42.35
N PHE A 842 45.80 -15.57 -41.18
CA PHE A 842 47.17 -15.45 -40.72
C PHE A 842 48.05 -16.64 -41.16
N GLY A 843 47.43 -17.80 -41.45
CA GLY A 843 48.10 -19.00 -41.97
C GLY A 843 48.84 -19.84 -40.92
N ARG A 844 49.00 -19.33 -39.70
CA ARG A 844 49.53 -20.01 -38.51
C ARG A 844 48.89 -19.42 -37.24
N ASP A 845 49.17 -19.96 -36.06
CA ASP A 845 48.56 -19.47 -34.82
C ASP A 845 49.06 -18.06 -34.46
N LYS A 846 48.25 -17.04 -34.81
CA LYS A 846 48.58 -15.63 -34.57
C LYS A 846 48.79 -15.31 -33.10
N LEU A 847 48.10 -15.99 -32.19
CA LEU A 847 48.18 -15.72 -30.75
C LEU A 847 49.55 -16.07 -30.16
N ALA A 848 50.33 -16.92 -30.84
CA ALA A 848 51.68 -17.32 -30.46
C ALA A 848 52.78 -16.42 -31.05
N GLU A 849 52.45 -15.54 -32.00
CA GLU A 849 53.45 -14.68 -32.65
C GLU A 849 53.98 -13.60 -31.70
N PRO A 850 55.29 -13.32 -31.74
CA PRO A 850 55.89 -12.31 -30.90
C PRO A 850 55.59 -10.89 -31.42
N LEU A 851 55.12 -10.02 -30.53
CA LEU A 851 55.11 -8.57 -30.66
C LEU A 851 55.81 -8.00 -29.42
N ASP A 852 56.81 -7.15 -29.60
CA ASP A 852 57.67 -6.63 -28.51
C ASP A 852 58.25 -7.74 -27.61
N GLY A 853 58.71 -8.81 -28.24
CA GLY A 853 59.38 -9.93 -27.57
C GLY A 853 58.45 -10.84 -26.76
N ARG A 854 57.12 -10.72 -26.88
CA ARG A 854 56.14 -11.56 -26.16
C ARG A 854 54.96 -11.95 -27.05
N PRO A 855 54.29 -13.10 -26.82
CA PRO A 855 53.17 -13.54 -27.65
C PRO A 855 52.00 -12.55 -27.65
N LEU A 856 51.29 -12.41 -28.78
CA LEU A 856 50.11 -11.52 -28.89
C LEU A 856 49.08 -11.72 -27.78
N LEU A 857 48.78 -12.97 -27.44
CA LEU A 857 47.82 -13.29 -26.37
C LEU A 857 48.23 -12.71 -25.00
N HIS A 858 49.53 -12.54 -24.74
CA HIS A 858 50.02 -12.03 -23.45
C HIS A 858 49.66 -10.56 -23.26
N HIS A 859 49.61 -9.77 -24.34
CA HIS A 859 49.26 -8.35 -24.27
C HIS A 859 47.82 -8.16 -23.80
N ALA A 860 46.86 -8.87 -24.41
CA ALA A 860 45.46 -8.80 -24.01
C ALA A 860 45.22 -9.31 -22.58
N ILE A 861 45.88 -10.40 -22.18
CA ILE A 861 45.79 -10.94 -20.81
C ILE A 861 46.31 -9.93 -19.79
N ARG A 862 47.45 -9.29 -20.04
CA ARG A 862 48.05 -8.32 -19.11
C ARG A 862 47.22 -7.04 -19.02
N ALA A 863 46.65 -6.57 -20.13
CA ALA A 863 45.73 -5.43 -20.13
C ALA A 863 44.53 -5.69 -19.22
N LEU A 864 43.85 -6.83 -19.37
CA LEU A 864 42.74 -7.19 -18.48
C LEU A 864 43.18 -7.41 -17.03
N ALA A 865 44.34 -8.05 -16.79
CA ALA A 865 44.86 -8.29 -15.45
C ALA A 865 45.13 -6.99 -14.66
N SER A 866 45.31 -5.86 -15.36
CA SER A 866 45.50 -4.54 -14.74
C SER A 866 44.20 -3.84 -14.31
N VAL A 867 43.04 -4.36 -14.73
CA VAL A 867 41.71 -3.74 -14.51
C VAL A 867 40.71 -4.69 -13.84
N CYS A 868 40.85 -6.00 -14.04
CA CYS A 868 39.93 -7.04 -13.57
C CYS A 868 40.45 -7.74 -12.31
N THR A 869 39.56 -8.41 -11.56
CA THR A 869 39.92 -9.21 -10.36
C THR A 869 40.36 -10.63 -10.70
N GLU A 870 40.10 -11.07 -11.93
CA GLU A 870 40.57 -12.32 -12.52
C GLU A 870 40.56 -12.22 -14.05
N VAL A 871 41.28 -13.12 -14.71
CA VAL A 871 41.27 -13.25 -16.17
C VAL A 871 40.94 -14.69 -16.57
N ILE A 872 40.00 -14.85 -17.50
CA ILE A 872 39.57 -16.12 -18.08
C ILE A 872 39.94 -16.12 -19.55
N VAL A 873 40.78 -17.07 -19.95
CA VAL A 873 41.12 -17.29 -21.35
C VAL A 873 40.27 -18.42 -21.90
N VAL A 874 39.47 -18.13 -22.92
CA VAL A 874 38.61 -19.12 -23.57
C VAL A 874 39.37 -19.75 -24.73
N ALA A 875 39.86 -20.98 -24.51
CA ALA A 875 40.69 -21.72 -25.43
C ALA A 875 39.86 -22.73 -26.25
N PRO A 876 40.31 -23.11 -27.47
CA PRO A 876 39.69 -24.20 -28.21
C PRO A 876 39.93 -25.56 -27.54
N ALA A 877 39.19 -26.59 -27.94
CA ALA A 877 39.27 -27.96 -27.39
C ALA A 877 40.66 -28.61 -27.51
N GLY A 878 41.47 -28.17 -28.50
CA GLY A 878 42.85 -28.60 -28.67
C GLY A 878 43.86 -27.92 -27.74
N GLY A 879 43.43 -26.98 -26.88
CA GLY A 879 44.32 -26.16 -26.05
C GLY A 879 44.92 -24.98 -26.81
N LEU A 880 45.76 -24.20 -26.13
CA LEU A 880 46.48 -23.06 -26.71
C LEU A 880 47.86 -23.53 -27.19
N ALA A 881 48.34 -23.02 -28.33
CA ALA A 881 49.70 -23.29 -28.80
C ALA A 881 50.78 -22.49 -28.07
N VAL A 882 50.37 -21.55 -27.20
CA VAL A 882 51.25 -20.65 -26.45
C VAL A 882 51.12 -20.87 -24.95
N ALA A 883 52.25 -20.90 -24.24
CA ALA A 883 52.27 -20.88 -22.79
C ALA A 883 51.70 -19.55 -22.27
N LEU A 884 50.91 -19.62 -21.19
CA LEU A 884 50.32 -18.44 -20.56
C LEU A 884 51.31 -17.74 -19.61
N PRO A 885 51.19 -16.43 -19.40
CA PRO A 885 52.06 -15.70 -18.46
C PRO A 885 51.83 -16.19 -17.03
N ALA A 886 52.91 -16.47 -16.31
CA ALA A 886 52.87 -16.96 -14.92
C ALA A 886 52.92 -15.83 -13.88
N ASP A 887 53.33 -14.63 -14.29
CA ASP A 887 53.57 -13.44 -13.48
C ASP A 887 52.43 -12.43 -13.62
N LEU A 888 51.23 -12.78 -13.15
CA LEU A 888 50.08 -11.87 -13.15
C LEU A 888 49.66 -11.49 -11.72
N PRO A 889 49.17 -10.25 -11.51
CA PRO A 889 48.69 -9.79 -10.21
C PRO A 889 47.33 -10.41 -9.82
N VAL A 890 46.68 -11.15 -10.72
CA VAL A 890 45.36 -11.73 -10.53
C VAL A 890 45.29 -13.17 -11.03
N PRO A 891 44.34 -13.99 -10.52
CA PRO A 891 44.19 -15.37 -10.98
C PRO A 891 43.87 -15.45 -12.48
N LEU A 892 44.59 -16.32 -13.18
CA LEU A 892 44.36 -16.67 -14.58
C LEU A 892 43.77 -18.07 -14.70
N ARG A 893 42.67 -18.23 -15.44
CA ARG A 893 42.02 -19.52 -15.66
C ARG A 893 41.80 -19.78 -17.14
N VAL A 894 41.96 -21.03 -17.56
CA VAL A 894 41.65 -21.46 -18.93
C VAL A 894 40.31 -22.19 -18.92
N VAL A 895 39.43 -21.80 -19.83
CA VAL A 895 38.14 -22.44 -20.05
C VAL A 895 38.10 -22.96 -21.48
N THR A 896 37.75 -24.23 -21.64
CA THR A 896 37.63 -24.85 -22.95
C THR A 896 36.28 -24.52 -23.57
N ASP A 897 36.29 -24.02 -24.81
CA ASP A 897 35.10 -23.88 -25.64
C ASP A 897 34.61 -25.28 -26.07
N ARG A 898 33.42 -25.66 -25.59
CA ARG A 898 32.76 -26.96 -25.83
C ARG A 898 32.39 -27.17 -27.29
N THR A 899 32.31 -26.10 -28.08
CA THR A 899 31.98 -26.09 -29.50
C THR A 899 33.06 -25.33 -30.24
N SER A 900 34.27 -25.88 -30.25
CA SER A 900 35.43 -25.23 -30.87
C SER A 900 35.10 -24.73 -32.28
N PHE A 901 35.43 -23.46 -32.53
CA PHE A 901 35.12 -22.74 -33.77
C PHE A 901 33.63 -22.44 -33.99
N GLY A 902 32.82 -22.49 -32.93
CA GLY A 902 31.39 -22.21 -32.97
C GLY A 902 31.02 -20.71 -33.04
N GLY A 903 32.01 -19.81 -32.95
CA GLY A 903 31.85 -18.35 -33.03
C GLY A 903 32.13 -17.64 -31.71
N PRO A 904 32.44 -16.33 -31.74
CA PRO A 904 32.86 -15.56 -30.56
C PRO A 904 31.77 -15.47 -29.47
N LEU A 905 30.48 -15.56 -29.85
CA LEU A 905 29.37 -15.57 -28.91
C LEU A 905 29.38 -16.80 -27.98
N LEU A 906 29.68 -17.99 -28.52
CA LEU A 906 29.74 -19.23 -27.74
C LEU A 906 30.98 -19.24 -26.83
N GLY A 907 32.10 -18.68 -27.32
CA GLY A 907 33.29 -18.46 -26.50
C GLY A 907 33.00 -17.52 -25.33
N LEU A 908 32.29 -16.41 -25.57
CA LEU A 908 31.86 -15.48 -24.52
C LEU A 908 30.96 -16.18 -23.50
N ALA A 909 29.98 -16.96 -23.93
CA ALA A 909 29.08 -17.70 -23.05
C ALA A 909 29.86 -18.68 -22.15
N ALA A 910 30.79 -19.45 -22.71
CA ALA A 910 31.63 -20.38 -21.95
C ALA A 910 32.49 -19.65 -20.89
N GLY A 911 33.06 -18.49 -21.24
CA GLY A 911 33.78 -17.63 -20.30
C GLY A 911 32.87 -17.07 -19.20
N ALA A 912 31.69 -16.56 -19.57
CA ALA A 912 30.73 -15.95 -18.67
C ALA A 912 30.18 -16.95 -17.63
N GLU A 913 29.91 -18.19 -18.04
CA GLU A 913 29.47 -19.26 -17.12
C GLU A 913 30.49 -19.49 -15.98
N ARG A 914 31.79 -19.32 -16.26
CA ARG A 914 32.88 -19.59 -15.32
C ARG A 914 33.38 -18.35 -14.57
N ALA A 915 32.98 -17.15 -14.98
CA ALA A 915 33.27 -15.90 -14.32
C ALA A 915 32.69 -15.85 -12.90
N ARG A 916 33.45 -15.25 -11.97
CA ARG A 916 33.05 -15.09 -10.55
C ARG A 916 32.28 -13.80 -10.33
N GLU A 917 32.61 -12.75 -11.08
CA GLU A 917 32.07 -11.42 -10.86
C GLU A 917 30.79 -11.15 -11.66
N ALA A 918 30.01 -10.18 -11.20
CA ALA A 918 28.77 -9.76 -11.85
C ALA A 918 29.02 -9.00 -13.16
N TRP A 919 30.12 -8.25 -13.26
CA TRP A 919 30.53 -7.54 -14.47
C TRP A 919 31.62 -8.30 -15.21
N LEU A 920 31.48 -8.36 -16.53
CA LEU A 920 32.40 -8.99 -17.46
C LEU A 920 33.01 -7.93 -18.35
N LEU A 921 34.33 -7.98 -18.53
CA LEU A 921 35.04 -7.21 -19.55
C LEU A 921 35.62 -8.18 -20.57
N VAL A 922 35.12 -8.13 -21.80
CA VAL A 922 35.40 -9.11 -22.86
C VAL A 922 36.24 -8.48 -23.96
N VAL A 923 37.31 -9.15 -24.37
CA VAL A 923 38.25 -8.72 -25.44
C VAL A 923 38.68 -9.90 -26.32
N GLY A 924 39.22 -9.59 -27.49
CA GLY A 924 39.90 -10.57 -28.37
C GLY A 924 41.32 -10.84 -27.90
N GLY A 925 41.83 -12.07 -28.13
CA GLY A 925 43.23 -12.41 -27.83
C GLY A 925 44.25 -11.76 -28.76
N ASP A 926 43.78 -11.16 -29.84
CA ASP A 926 44.51 -10.54 -30.96
C ASP A 926 44.50 -9.01 -30.91
N MET A 927 44.11 -8.43 -29.78
CA MET A 927 44.06 -6.98 -29.55
C MET A 927 45.22 -6.55 -28.64
N PRO A 928 46.45 -6.34 -29.17
CA PRO A 928 47.61 -6.00 -28.33
C PRO A 928 47.58 -4.56 -27.78
N GLY A 929 46.90 -3.64 -28.46
CA GLY A 929 46.87 -2.21 -28.14
C GLY A 929 45.85 -1.77 -27.09
N LEU A 930 45.29 -2.70 -26.30
CA LEU A 930 44.25 -2.41 -25.29
C LEU A 930 44.75 -1.46 -24.19
N GLU A 931 44.22 -0.23 -24.17
CA GLU A 931 44.59 0.79 -23.17
C GLU A 931 43.78 0.64 -21.87
N PRO A 932 44.40 0.34 -20.71
CA PRO A 932 43.70 0.14 -19.43
C PRO A 932 42.84 1.33 -18.98
N ALA A 933 43.22 2.57 -19.36
CA ALA A 933 42.41 3.74 -19.07
C ALA A 933 41.04 3.71 -19.77
N VAL A 934 41.00 3.29 -21.04
CA VAL A 934 39.75 3.15 -21.82
C VAL A 934 38.87 2.06 -21.20
N LEU A 935 39.45 0.91 -20.85
CA LEU A 935 38.72 -0.20 -20.23
C LEU A 935 38.06 0.20 -18.89
N ARG A 936 38.76 0.98 -18.06
CA ARG A 936 38.20 1.55 -16.82
C ARG A 936 37.06 2.52 -17.10
N GLU A 937 37.15 3.30 -18.18
CA GLU A 937 36.11 4.24 -18.55
C GLU A 937 34.83 3.53 -18.98
N MET A 938 34.93 2.42 -19.71
CA MET A 938 33.78 1.57 -20.03
C MET A 938 33.12 0.99 -18.78
N LEU A 939 33.90 0.55 -17.80
CA LEU A 939 33.37 0.05 -16.52
C LEU A 939 32.70 1.16 -15.70
N ARG A 940 33.25 2.38 -15.69
CA ARG A 940 32.61 3.52 -15.04
C ARG A 940 31.28 3.88 -15.68
N ALA A 941 31.18 3.79 -17.00
CA ALA A 941 29.96 4.09 -17.74
C ALA A 941 28.76 3.23 -17.29
N VAL A 942 29.00 2.01 -16.79
CA VAL A 942 27.94 1.11 -16.31
C VAL A 942 27.79 1.07 -14.78
N VAL A 943 28.83 1.42 -14.01
CA VAL A 943 28.82 1.36 -12.53
C VAL A 943 28.38 2.68 -11.88
N ALA A 944 28.59 3.83 -12.52
CA ALA A 944 28.26 5.14 -11.94
C ALA A 944 26.78 5.55 -12.20
N GLY A 945 25.83 4.85 -11.59
CA GLY A 945 24.40 5.15 -11.68
C GLY A 945 23.91 6.35 -10.84
N SER A 946 24.71 7.40 -10.62
CA SER A 946 24.34 8.47 -9.65
C SER A 946 24.70 9.91 -10.06
N GLY A 947 25.15 10.17 -11.29
CA GLY A 947 25.48 11.54 -11.70
C GLY A 947 25.67 11.71 -13.20
N ASP A 948 24.62 12.17 -13.86
CA ASP A 948 24.58 12.75 -15.22
C ASP A 948 24.74 11.80 -16.45
N ARG A 949 23.68 11.85 -17.28
CA ARG A 949 23.57 11.60 -18.74
C ARG A 949 23.51 10.20 -19.37
N TYR A 950 24.04 9.09 -18.82
CA TYR A 950 24.09 7.82 -19.59
C TYR A 950 23.22 6.65 -19.10
N GLY A 951 22.49 6.80 -17.98
CA GLY A 951 21.63 5.72 -17.45
C GLY A 951 22.42 4.48 -16.98
N ALA A 952 21.76 3.58 -16.27
CA ALA A 952 22.33 2.28 -15.93
C ALA A 952 21.96 1.27 -17.02
N GLY A 953 22.90 0.92 -17.90
CA GLY A 953 22.70 -0.09 -18.95
C GLY A 953 23.16 -1.49 -18.54
N GLN A 954 22.75 -2.51 -19.30
CA GLN A 954 23.11 -3.92 -19.15
C GLN A 954 24.55 -4.23 -19.60
N GLY A 955 25.22 -3.27 -20.26
CA GLY A 955 26.60 -3.35 -20.71
C GLY A 955 27.12 -1.99 -21.23
N ALA A 956 28.36 -1.95 -21.72
CA ALA A 956 28.91 -0.80 -22.45
C ALA A 956 29.79 -1.20 -23.63
N ALA A 957 29.70 -0.45 -24.72
CA ALA A 957 30.49 -0.60 -25.95
C ALA A 957 31.06 0.76 -26.39
N LEU A 958 32.19 0.75 -27.10
CA LEU A 958 32.78 1.96 -27.67
C LEU A 958 32.07 2.35 -28.98
N GLU A 959 31.96 3.64 -29.24
CA GLU A 959 31.56 4.19 -30.55
C GLU A 959 32.79 4.53 -31.39
N LEU A 960 32.76 4.19 -32.68
CA LEU A 960 33.72 4.66 -33.69
C LEU A 960 32.95 4.91 -34.99
N ASP A 961 33.11 6.09 -35.59
CA ASP A 961 32.44 6.51 -36.83
C ASP A 961 30.90 6.32 -36.79
N GLY A 962 30.31 6.55 -35.61
CA GLY A 962 28.86 6.43 -35.38
C GLY A 962 28.35 4.99 -35.27
N ALA A 963 29.24 4.00 -35.14
CA ALA A 963 28.88 2.59 -34.96
C ALA A 963 29.44 2.02 -33.65
N ALA A 964 28.62 1.19 -32.99
CA ALA A 964 29.00 0.47 -31.78
C ALA A 964 29.96 -0.69 -32.10
N GLN A 965 31.09 -0.73 -31.40
CA GLN A 965 32.14 -1.72 -31.57
C GLN A 965 31.85 -2.99 -30.78
N ARG A 966 32.24 -4.14 -31.36
CA ARG A 966 31.92 -5.47 -30.81
C ARG A 966 32.81 -5.88 -29.65
N LEU A 967 34.06 -5.42 -29.66
CA LEU A 967 35.08 -5.59 -28.63
C LEU A 967 35.96 -4.33 -28.59
N PRO A 968 36.51 -3.92 -27.43
CA PRO A 968 36.19 -4.45 -26.10
C PRO A 968 34.72 -4.23 -25.73
N LEU A 969 34.19 -5.05 -24.83
CA LEU A 969 32.77 -5.04 -24.45
C LEU A 969 32.60 -5.30 -22.95
N VAL A 970 31.81 -4.46 -22.28
CA VAL A 970 31.39 -4.67 -20.87
C VAL A 970 29.98 -5.24 -20.84
N LEU A 971 29.74 -6.30 -20.06
CA LEU A 971 28.43 -6.91 -19.89
C LEU A 971 28.15 -7.31 -18.45
N HIS A 972 26.90 -7.25 -18.05
CA HIS A 972 26.46 -7.94 -16.84
C HIS A 972 26.36 -9.45 -17.10
N ARG A 973 27.06 -10.27 -16.30
CA ARG A 973 27.23 -11.72 -16.46
C ARG A 973 25.91 -12.46 -16.67
N GLY A 974 24.93 -12.21 -15.81
CA GLY A 974 23.64 -12.91 -15.89
C GLY A 974 22.87 -12.61 -17.18
N VAL A 975 22.95 -11.37 -17.66
CA VAL A 975 22.26 -10.93 -18.89
C VAL A 975 23.00 -11.48 -20.11
N ALA A 976 24.33 -11.46 -20.10
CA ALA A 976 25.16 -12.02 -21.15
C ALA A 976 24.90 -13.52 -21.38
N ILE A 977 24.79 -14.31 -20.30
CA ILE A 977 24.50 -15.75 -20.38
C ILE A 977 23.12 -16.00 -20.99
N ALA A 978 22.09 -15.29 -20.51
CA ALA A 978 20.72 -15.45 -21.00
C ALA A 978 20.61 -15.08 -22.49
N ALA A 979 21.08 -13.89 -22.87
CA ALA A 979 21.00 -13.41 -24.24
C ALA A 979 21.85 -14.25 -25.20
N ALA A 980 23.03 -14.71 -24.80
CA ALA A 980 23.85 -15.61 -25.61
C ALA A 980 23.17 -16.98 -25.80
N GLY A 981 22.47 -17.50 -24.78
CA GLY A 981 21.71 -18.74 -24.87
C GLY A 981 20.52 -18.65 -25.85
N ASP A 982 19.77 -17.56 -25.80
CA ASP A 982 18.63 -17.31 -26.70
C ASP A 982 19.10 -17.17 -28.16
N LEU A 983 20.15 -16.37 -28.40
CA LEU A 983 20.73 -16.19 -29.73
C LEU A 983 21.30 -17.50 -30.28
N ALA A 984 22.05 -18.25 -29.46
CA ALA A 984 22.58 -19.55 -29.86
C ALA A 984 21.47 -20.54 -30.25
N SER A 985 20.35 -20.54 -29.52
CA SER A 985 19.19 -21.40 -29.79
C SER A 985 18.47 -21.06 -31.11
N SER A 986 18.58 -19.80 -31.56
CA SER A 986 18.05 -19.32 -32.85
C SER A 986 19.04 -19.45 -34.01
N GLY A 987 20.24 -19.98 -33.76
CA GLY A 987 21.30 -20.15 -34.76
C GLY A 987 22.18 -18.91 -34.99
N GLU A 988 21.90 -17.80 -34.30
CA GLU A 988 22.70 -16.58 -34.34
C GLU A 988 23.94 -16.70 -33.43
N ARG A 989 25.10 -16.26 -33.94
CA ARG A 989 26.42 -16.54 -33.31
C ARG A 989 27.35 -15.31 -33.27
N SER A 990 26.86 -14.14 -33.67
CA SER A 990 27.63 -12.90 -33.72
C SER A 990 27.51 -12.09 -32.42
N LEU A 991 28.62 -11.44 -32.02
CA LEU A 991 28.59 -10.46 -30.93
C LEU A 991 27.78 -9.20 -31.29
N GLY A 992 27.60 -8.90 -32.58
CA GLY A 992 26.77 -7.79 -33.04
C GLY A 992 25.28 -8.00 -32.73
N ALA A 993 24.78 -9.22 -32.89
CA ALA A 993 23.41 -9.56 -32.48
C ALA A 993 23.23 -9.50 -30.96
N LEU A 994 24.26 -9.90 -30.19
CA LEU A 994 24.26 -9.75 -28.73
C LEU A 994 24.17 -8.29 -28.31
N LEU A 995 24.96 -7.40 -28.92
CA LEU A 995 24.89 -5.97 -28.66
C LEU A 995 23.50 -5.39 -28.96
N SER A 996 22.91 -5.76 -30.09
CA SER A 996 21.57 -5.31 -30.48
C SER A 996 20.45 -5.85 -29.59
N ALA A 997 20.68 -7.00 -28.93
CA ALA A 997 19.73 -7.62 -28.00
C ALA A 997 19.78 -7.03 -26.59
N LEU A 998 20.80 -6.25 -26.26
CA LEU A 998 21.08 -5.73 -24.92
C LEU A 998 20.96 -4.20 -24.87
N ASP A 999 20.57 -3.68 -23.71
CA ASP A 999 20.61 -2.24 -23.44
C ASP A 999 22.05 -1.82 -23.08
N VAL A 1000 22.85 -1.52 -24.10
CA VAL A 1000 24.28 -1.22 -23.95
C VAL A 1000 24.51 0.28 -23.99
N VAL A 1001 25.20 0.80 -22.98
CA VAL A 1001 25.67 2.19 -22.95
C VAL A 1001 26.74 2.37 -24.02
N ILE A 1002 26.49 3.27 -24.97
CA ILE A 1002 27.47 3.64 -25.99
C ILE A 1002 28.39 4.71 -25.41
N VAL A 1003 29.68 4.41 -25.30
CA VAL A 1003 30.73 5.35 -24.89
C VAL A 1003 31.16 6.15 -26.12
N PRO A 1004 30.87 7.46 -26.17
CA PRO A 1004 31.12 8.27 -27.36
C PRO A 1004 32.60 8.34 -27.75
N GLU A 1005 32.87 8.46 -29.06
CA GLU A 1005 34.21 8.45 -29.63
C GLU A 1005 35.14 9.53 -29.04
N ASP A 1006 34.63 10.75 -28.89
CA ASP A 1006 35.39 11.87 -28.34
C ASP A 1006 35.91 11.61 -26.92
N ARG A 1007 35.20 10.75 -26.17
CA ARG A 1007 35.49 10.49 -24.75
C ARG A 1007 36.61 9.50 -24.58
N TRP A 1008 36.55 8.36 -25.27
CA TRP A 1008 37.59 7.34 -25.14
C TRP A 1008 38.83 7.69 -25.97
N ARG A 1009 38.71 8.45 -27.08
CA ARG A 1009 39.88 8.96 -27.83
C ARG A 1009 40.75 9.92 -27.03
N ARG A 1010 40.24 10.56 -25.98
CA ARG A 1010 41.09 11.36 -25.06
C ARG A 1010 42.06 10.49 -24.26
N LEU A 1011 41.71 9.23 -24.03
CA LEU A 1011 42.52 8.26 -23.29
C LEU A 1011 43.40 7.42 -24.23
N ASP A 1012 42.97 7.25 -25.47
CA ASP A 1012 43.70 6.55 -26.53
C ASP A 1012 43.56 7.30 -27.88
N PRO A 1013 44.35 8.36 -28.11
CA PRO A 1013 44.24 9.18 -29.32
C PRO A 1013 44.48 8.39 -30.62
N GLY A 1014 45.35 7.38 -30.56
CA GLY A 1014 45.71 6.52 -31.69
C GLY A 1014 44.72 5.41 -32.00
N ALA A 1015 43.65 5.25 -31.21
CA ALA A 1015 42.66 4.18 -31.36
C ALA A 1015 43.21 2.74 -31.28
N ARG A 1016 44.35 2.56 -30.60
CA ARG A 1016 45.02 1.25 -30.49
C ARG A 1016 44.16 0.20 -29.79
N THR A 1017 43.26 0.62 -28.91
CA THR A 1017 42.31 -0.24 -28.17
C THR A 1017 41.33 -0.96 -29.08
N LEU A 1018 41.08 -0.45 -30.29
CA LEU A 1018 40.20 -1.06 -31.28
C LEU A 1018 40.96 -1.81 -32.38
N HIS A 1019 42.29 -1.83 -32.36
CA HIS A 1019 43.10 -2.49 -33.37
C HIS A 1019 43.26 -3.99 -33.06
N ASP A 1020 42.90 -4.84 -34.02
CA ASP A 1020 43.12 -6.27 -34.01
C ASP A 1020 44.12 -6.70 -35.10
N ILE A 1021 45.00 -7.65 -34.77
CA ILE A 1021 45.97 -8.21 -35.73
C ILE A 1021 45.33 -9.39 -36.44
N ASP A 1022 45.18 -9.29 -37.75
CA ASP A 1022 44.38 -10.23 -38.54
C ASP A 1022 45.20 -10.94 -39.63
N VAL A 1023 46.21 -10.28 -40.18
CA VAL A 1023 47.18 -10.80 -41.15
C VAL A 1023 48.63 -10.54 -40.71
N PRO A 1024 49.63 -11.27 -41.23
CA PRO A 1024 51.02 -11.10 -40.81
C PRO A 1024 51.60 -9.70 -41.08
N ALA A 1025 51.04 -8.95 -42.02
CA ALA A 1025 51.47 -7.59 -42.33
C ALA A 1025 51.17 -6.61 -41.17
N ASP A 1026 50.12 -6.86 -40.38
CA ASP A 1026 49.71 -5.97 -39.29
C ASP A 1026 50.74 -5.94 -38.15
N LEU A 1027 51.52 -7.03 -37.98
CA LEU A 1027 52.63 -7.08 -37.02
C LEU A 1027 53.74 -6.08 -37.35
N ALA A 1028 54.00 -5.83 -38.64
CA ALA A 1028 55.07 -4.95 -39.09
C ALA A 1028 54.73 -3.46 -38.95
N SER A 1029 53.43 -3.11 -38.98
CA SER A 1029 52.95 -1.75 -38.72
C SER A 1029 52.98 -1.39 -37.23
N GLU A 1030 52.81 -2.36 -36.33
CA GLU A 1030 52.83 -2.16 -34.88
C GLU A 1030 54.25 -1.98 -34.31
N THR A 1031 55.29 -2.54 -34.94
CA THR A 1031 56.67 -2.47 -34.40
C THR A 1031 57.39 -1.13 -34.61
N LEU A 1032 56.76 -0.14 -35.25
CA LEU A 1032 57.42 1.07 -35.77
C LEU A 1032 57.13 2.39 -35.03
N GLU A 1033 56.45 2.38 -33.88
CA GLU A 1033 56.27 3.57 -33.03
C GLU A 1033 56.70 3.33 -31.57
N ALA A 1034 57.98 3.04 -31.37
CA ALA A 1034 58.64 3.29 -30.09
C ALA A 1034 59.34 4.66 -30.16
N ASP A 1035 58.63 5.73 -29.77
CA ASP A 1035 59.25 7.06 -29.56
C ASP A 1035 60.12 7.00 -28.27
N PRO A 1036 61.44 7.26 -28.34
CA PRO A 1036 62.33 7.24 -27.18
C PRO A 1036 62.29 8.50 -26.30
N SER A 1037 61.32 9.41 -26.46
CA SER A 1037 61.22 10.60 -25.58
C SER A 1037 59.80 11.10 -25.32
N ALA A 1038 59.18 10.65 -24.22
CA ALA A 1038 58.10 11.35 -23.51
C ALA A 1038 57.95 10.83 -22.06
#